data_AF-B3XR21-F1
#
_entry.id   AF-B3XR21-F1
#
_cell.length_a   1.000
_cell.length_b   1.000
_cell.length_c   1.000
_cell.angle_alpha   90.00
_cell.angle_beta   90.00
_cell.angle_gamma   90.00
#
_symmetry.space_group_name_H-M   'P 1'
#
loop_
_entity.id
_entity.type
_entity.pdbx_description
1 polymer ?
#
loop_
_entity_poly.entity_id
_entity_poly.type
_entity_poly.pdbx_seq_one_letter_code
_entity_poly.pdbx_strand_id
1 'polypeptide(L)'
;MNIYVDKNVPIDGNGQKTHPFKTIQAAANIAQPGDTVLVAPGIYRENVNPKNSGTSSKRITYKSSENLGAVITGAERVTSWEKIDDNVWKVNIPNGVFADYNPYITKVYGDWFDARIIAHTGEVYLNDKALYEVNSLDEVKKPVRNEKSWYPNDTLYTWFTEQDDRNNETIIYANFQGNNPNKENVEINVRENCFYPQAEGIGYITLSGFGVTKAATQWAPPTAYQEGMIGPHWSKGWIIEKCDISHSKCSGISLGKYLQPNNDNKWSKWKYKDGTQTERDAICQASYEGWDKEHVGSHIVRQNHIHDCGQTGIVGHLGGVFSLIEDNDIHDINVRQNLAGAEIGGIKMHAAIDVTYRHNHIHHCTRGLWLDWQAQGTRVTQNVFDHNSLPNDFKVTKDNLGDVLSGLGEDMWIEVSHGPTLIDNNLLLSDRSVRLAAQGVAFVHNLIAGSFTATGRGTDNNSVNLPSNRFTPYHEIHGTKVMGFMTIQHGDNKFYNNIFVQQKLRPEMQKLADMKKDEPDDWDDYNFTVGTKPFDDYPTFEEWKKQFDGYCGIYAPDSDHYYNHLPIWSAGNIYFNGAEPCNMEKDAIISDKKIQLKLEQRDEGLFLKTNLFNAVPAKTDGVISTDTIMMAFEPEEKYENPDGTPITFNTDFFGTHREGIKVTAGPFAKGNEASSRLF
;
A
#
# COMPACT_ATOMS: atom_id res chain seq x y z
N MET A 1 26.14 4.10 23.29
CA MET A 1 26.61 5.46 23.64
C MET A 1 25.68 6.49 23.01
N ASN A 2 25.59 7.71 23.54
CA ASN A 2 24.85 8.80 22.87
C ASN A 2 25.79 9.60 21.97
N ILE A 3 25.41 9.75 20.70
CA ILE A 3 26.07 10.58 19.70
C ILE A 3 25.14 11.76 19.40
N TYR A 4 25.64 12.99 19.45
CA TYR A 4 24.83 14.19 19.30
C TYR A 4 25.07 14.83 17.93
N VAL A 5 23.98 15.26 17.29
CA VAL A 5 23.99 15.97 16.01
C VAL A 5 23.20 17.27 16.16
N ASP A 6 23.75 18.39 15.72
CA ASP A 6 23.09 19.69 15.69
C ASP A 6 23.59 20.49 14.49
N LYS A 7 22.72 20.78 13.52
CA LYS A 7 23.10 21.52 12.31
C LYS A 7 23.51 22.97 12.60
N ASN A 8 23.07 23.53 13.72
CA ASN A 8 23.26 24.94 14.06
C ASN A 8 24.67 25.22 14.60
N VAL A 9 25.49 24.19 14.87
CA VAL A 9 26.86 24.41 15.30
C VAL A 9 27.71 25.00 14.16
N PRO A 10 28.62 25.93 14.49
CA PRO A 10 29.43 26.60 13.47
C PRO A 10 30.42 25.64 12.80
N ILE A 11 30.98 24.69 13.56
CA ILE A 11 32.03 23.76 13.12
C ILE A 11 31.60 22.34 13.46
N ASP A 12 31.89 21.40 12.57
CA ASP A 12 31.63 19.98 12.80
C ASP A 12 32.44 19.45 14.00
N GLY A 13 31.76 18.71 14.89
CA GLY A 13 32.32 18.24 16.14
C GLY A 13 32.78 16.77 16.10
N ASN A 14 32.72 16.10 17.25
CA ASN A 14 33.10 14.70 17.42
C ASN A 14 31.95 13.83 17.97
N GLY A 15 30.73 14.34 17.93
CA GLY A 15 29.53 13.64 18.40
C GLY A 15 29.31 13.69 19.91
N GLN A 16 30.15 14.38 20.69
CA GLN A 16 29.89 14.62 22.11
C GLN A 16 28.83 15.72 22.28
N LYS A 17 28.12 15.73 23.42
CA LYS A 17 27.08 16.75 23.69
C LYS A 17 27.59 18.20 23.59
N THR A 18 28.84 18.45 23.98
CA THR A 18 29.46 19.79 23.92
C THR A 18 30.07 20.09 22.54
N HIS A 19 30.26 19.07 21.69
CA HIS A 19 30.84 19.17 20.36
C HIS A 19 30.09 18.22 19.41
N PRO A 20 28.78 18.47 19.15
CA PRO A 20 27.97 17.58 18.34
C PRO A 20 28.45 17.60 16.88
N PHE A 21 28.16 16.54 16.14
CA PHE A 21 28.32 16.56 14.70
C PHE A 21 27.33 17.53 14.04
N LYS A 22 27.69 18.05 12.87
CA LYS A 22 26.83 18.95 12.10
C LYS A 22 25.83 18.23 11.19
N THR A 23 26.15 17.01 10.76
CA THR A 23 25.32 16.19 9.88
C THR A 23 24.96 14.86 10.53
N ILE A 24 23.83 14.28 10.10
CA ILE A 24 23.41 12.97 10.57
C ILE A 24 24.36 11.91 9.99
N GLN A 25 24.83 12.09 8.75
CA GLN A 25 25.81 11.20 8.12
C GLN A 25 27.11 11.07 8.91
N ALA A 26 27.63 12.14 9.52
CA ALA A 26 28.85 12.07 10.32
C ALA A 26 28.68 11.14 11.53
N ALA A 27 27.52 11.18 12.18
CA ALA A 27 27.15 10.23 13.23
C ALA A 27 26.96 8.81 12.67
N ALA A 28 26.26 8.68 11.54
CA ALA A 28 26.00 7.39 10.89
C ALA A 28 27.27 6.65 10.45
N ASN A 29 28.35 7.38 10.15
CA ASN A 29 29.64 6.82 9.80
C ASN A 29 30.32 6.11 10.98
N ILE A 30 30.05 6.51 12.21
CA ILE A 30 30.75 5.97 13.40
C ILE A 30 29.85 5.12 14.30
N ALA A 31 28.52 5.28 14.21
CA ALA A 31 27.57 4.61 15.10
C ALA A 31 27.74 3.08 15.08
N GLN A 32 27.76 2.47 16.26
CA GLN A 32 27.94 1.04 16.48
C GLN A 32 26.71 0.42 17.16
N PRO A 33 26.54 -0.93 17.15
CA PRO A 33 25.47 -1.61 17.88
C PRO A 33 25.29 -1.12 19.32
N GLY A 34 24.09 -0.61 19.65
CA GLY A 34 23.74 -0.07 20.97
C GLY A 34 23.96 1.43 21.12
N ASP A 35 24.37 2.13 20.06
CA ASP A 35 24.44 3.58 20.03
C ASP A 35 23.09 4.23 19.73
N THR A 36 22.92 5.45 20.24
CA THR A 36 21.79 6.32 19.94
C THR A 36 22.31 7.65 19.41
N VAL A 37 21.96 7.96 18.16
CA VAL A 37 22.18 9.25 17.50
C VAL A 37 21.01 10.16 17.83
N LEU A 38 21.25 11.20 18.64
CA LEU A 38 20.27 12.22 19.04
C LEU A 38 20.46 13.46 18.16
N VAL A 39 19.43 13.79 17.38
CA VAL A 39 19.47 14.87 16.39
C VAL A 39 18.64 16.06 16.87
N ALA A 40 19.27 17.22 17.00
CA ALA A 40 18.63 18.46 17.40
C ALA A 40 17.69 18.99 16.31
N PRO A 41 16.74 19.90 16.65
CA PRO A 41 15.85 20.48 15.66
C PRO A 41 16.57 21.21 14.53
N GLY A 42 16.10 21.03 13.30
CA GLY A 42 16.67 21.64 12.10
C GLY A 42 16.35 20.87 10.81
N ILE A 43 16.61 21.51 9.67
CA ILE A 43 16.43 20.92 8.33
C ILE A 43 17.76 20.36 7.83
N TYR A 44 17.87 19.04 7.80
CA TYR A 44 19.02 18.25 7.35
C TYR A 44 18.82 17.86 5.88
N ARG A 45 19.64 18.43 5.00
CA ARG A 45 19.56 18.26 3.55
C ARG A 45 20.56 17.20 3.12
N GLU A 46 20.23 15.93 3.34
CA GLU A 46 21.16 14.81 3.18
C GLU A 46 20.45 13.51 2.76
N ASN A 47 21.21 12.60 2.15
CA ASN A 47 20.84 11.20 1.99
C ASN A 47 21.66 10.40 3.02
N VAL A 48 21.05 10.11 4.16
CA VAL A 48 21.71 9.41 5.28
C VAL A 48 21.87 7.94 4.94
N ASN A 49 23.11 7.48 4.95
CA ASN A 49 23.55 6.12 4.68
C ASN A 49 24.17 5.50 5.95
N PRO A 50 23.36 4.79 6.76
CA PRO A 50 23.86 4.00 7.89
C PRO A 50 24.96 3.02 7.45
N LYS A 51 26.12 3.05 8.12
CA LYS A 51 27.29 2.25 7.73
C LYS A 51 27.42 0.92 8.45
N ASN A 52 26.82 0.80 9.63
CA ASN A 52 26.94 -0.39 10.48
C ASN A 52 25.54 -0.92 10.81
N SER A 53 25.44 -2.25 10.87
CA SER A 53 24.24 -2.96 11.32
C SER A 53 24.18 -2.95 12.85
N GLY A 54 22.98 -2.91 13.41
CA GLY A 54 22.75 -3.23 14.81
C GLY A 54 22.67 -4.74 15.05
N THR A 55 22.19 -5.13 16.22
CA THR A 55 21.79 -6.52 16.51
C THR A 55 20.42 -6.52 17.20
N SER A 56 19.77 -7.68 17.27
CA SER A 56 18.47 -7.83 17.94
C SER A 56 18.45 -7.31 19.38
N SER A 57 19.57 -7.44 20.11
CA SER A 57 19.71 -6.94 21.49
C SER A 57 20.34 -5.56 21.60
N LYS A 58 20.98 -5.05 20.53
CA LYS A 58 21.71 -3.76 20.51
C LYS A 58 21.49 -3.06 19.17
N ARG A 59 20.32 -2.45 19.02
CA ARG A 59 19.94 -1.65 17.86
C ARG A 59 20.81 -0.40 17.74
N ILE A 60 20.92 0.16 16.55
CA ILE A 60 21.41 1.53 16.37
C ILE A 60 20.18 2.42 16.20
N THR A 61 20.02 3.39 17.08
CA THR A 61 18.83 4.25 17.10
C THR A 61 19.18 5.66 16.62
N TYR A 62 18.54 6.11 15.55
CA TYR A 62 18.51 7.49 15.13
C TYR A 62 17.21 8.09 15.63
N LYS A 63 17.30 9.18 16.40
CA LYS A 63 16.15 9.79 17.04
C LYS A 63 16.23 11.32 17.03
N SER A 64 15.15 11.96 16.60
CA SER A 64 14.99 13.40 16.80
C SER A 64 14.84 13.70 18.30
N SER A 65 15.59 14.67 18.81
CA SER A 65 15.56 15.02 20.24
C SER A 65 14.23 15.65 20.65
N GLU A 66 13.55 16.30 19.71
CA GLU A 66 12.19 16.81 19.81
C GLU A 66 11.37 16.16 18.71
N ASN A 67 10.18 15.60 19.03
CA ASN A 67 9.38 14.88 18.05
C ASN A 67 9.06 15.81 16.86
N LEU A 68 9.39 15.36 15.64
CA LEU A 68 9.30 16.09 14.37
C LEU A 68 10.16 17.38 14.29
N GLY A 69 11.02 17.64 15.27
CA GLY A 69 11.89 18.82 15.27
C GLY A 69 13.04 18.74 14.26
N ALA A 70 13.59 17.54 14.04
CA ALA A 70 14.57 17.28 12.99
C ALA A 70 13.88 16.78 11.71
N VAL A 71 14.13 17.48 10.60
CA VAL A 71 13.58 17.15 9.27
C VAL A 71 14.71 16.73 8.34
N ILE A 72 14.63 15.54 7.75
CA ILE A 72 15.55 15.08 6.70
C ILE A 72 14.90 15.33 5.35
N THR A 73 15.61 15.95 4.40
CA THR A 73 15.06 16.19 3.06
C THR A 73 16.04 15.98 1.91
N GLY A 74 15.53 15.40 0.83
CA GLY A 74 16.22 15.22 -0.45
C GLY A 74 16.22 16.47 -1.33
N ALA A 75 15.57 17.56 -0.93
CA ALA A 75 15.43 18.79 -1.71
C ALA A 75 16.42 19.90 -1.33
N GLU A 76 16.59 20.88 -2.22
CA GLU A 76 17.31 22.14 -2.00
C GLU A 76 16.41 23.35 -2.24
N ARG A 77 16.62 24.44 -1.47
CA ARG A 77 15.90 25.70 -1.67
C ARG A 77 16.52 26.51 -2.80
N VAL A 78 15.68 27.09 -3.65
CA VAL A 78 16.11 27.90 -4.80
C VAL A 78 15.52 29.31 -4.72
N THR A 79 16.38 30.33 -4.77
CA THR A 79 15.99 31.75 -4.66
C THR A 79 16.53 32.62 -5.81
N SER A 80 16.98 31.98 -6.88
CA SER A 80 17.60 32.60 -8.06
C SER A 80 16.72 32.50 -9.30
N TRP A 81 15.40 32.48 -9.12
CA TRP A 81 14.44 32.42 -10.23
C TRP A 81 14.36 33.75 -10.96
N GLU A 82 14.37 33.70 -12.29
CA GLU A 82 14.21 34.84 -13.18
C GLU A 82 12.80 34.83 -13.77
N LYS A 83 12.09 35.95 -13.67
CA LYS A 83 10.76 36.09 -14.26
C LYS A 83 10.90 36.20 -15.77
N ILE A 84 10.25 35.32 -16.52
CA ILE A 84 10.30 35.32 -18.01
C ILE A 84 8.93 35.59 -18.65
N ASP A 85 7.84 35.46 -17.90
CA ASP A 85 6.48 35.78 -18.30
C ASP A 85 5.64 36.14 -17.05
N ASP A 86 4.36 36.51 -17.20
CA ASP A 86 3.50 37.00 -16.11
C ASP A 86 3.51 36.09 -14.87
N ASN A 87 3.30 34.78 -15.06
CA ASN A 87 3.32 33.78 -13.99
C ASN A 87 4.49 32.79 -14.09
N VAL A 88 5.29 32.88 -15.16
CA VAL A 88 6.33 31.89 -15.48
C VAL A 88 7.71 32.41 -15.11
N TRP A 89 8.44 31.56 -14.41
CA TRP A 89 9.80 31.81 -13.97
C TRP A 89 10.72 30.71 -14.48
N LYS A 90 11.99 31.04 -14.63
CA LYS A 90 13.07 30.15 -15.07
C LYS A 90 14.18 30.16 -14.03
N VAL A 91 14.85 29.04 -13.84
CA VAL A 91 16.13 28.98 -13.13
C VAL A 91 17.09 28.05 -13.86
N ASN A 92 18.37 28.43 -13.86
CA ASN A 92 19.47 27.59 -14.31
C ASN A 92 20.17 27.00 -13.09
N ILE A 93 20.30 25.67 -13.05
CA ILE A 93 20.89 24.92 -11.96
C ILE A 93 22.16 24.23 -12.48
N PRO A 94 23.35 24.56 -11.97
CA PRO A 94 24.57 23.85 -12.34
C PRO A 94 24.46 22.35 -12.00
N ASN A 95 24.74 21.48 -12.97
CA ASN A 95 24.52 20.03 -12.82
C ASN A 95 25.37 19.40 -11.71
N GLY A 96 26.42 20.08 -11.24
CA GLY A 96 27.22 19.64 -10.09
C GLY A 96 26.43 19.45 -8.80
N VAL A 97 25.24 20.06 -8.65
CA VAL A 97 24.35 19.81 -7.49
C VAL A 97 23.79 18.39 -7.46
N PHE A 98 23.67 17.76 -8.62
CA PHE A 98 23.06 16.44 -8.81
C PHE A 98 24.08 15.29 -8.74
N ALA A 99 25.38 15.61 -8.79
CA ALA A 99 26.44 14.61 -8.91
C ALA A 99 26.16 13.60 -10.06
N ASP A 100 26.04 12.32 -9.75
CA ASP A 100 25.83 11.25 -10.73
C ASP A 100 24.34 10.95 -11.01
N TYR A 101 23.42 11.59 -10.28
CA TYR A 101 21.98 11.37 -10.40
C TYR A 101 21.24 12.70 -10.56
N ASN A 102 20.75 12.98 -11.77
CA ASN A 102 19.96 14.18 -12.03
C ASN A 102 18.47 13.84 -12.15
N PRO A 103 17.62 14.25 -11.17
CA PRO A 103 16.19 14.00 -11.19
C PRO A 103 15.47 14.59 -12.40
N TYR A 104 16.02 15.62 -13.03
CA TYR A 104 15.40 16.37 -14.13
C TYR A 104 15.70 15.80 -15.52
N ILE A 105 16.48 14.72 -15.59
CA ILE A 105 16.67 13.90 -16.82
C ILE A 105 16.31 12.43 -16.59
N THR A 106 16.21 12.01 -15.34
CA THR A 106 15.87 10.63 -14.98
C THR A 106 14.36 10.45 -15.08
N LYS A 107 13.92 9.67 -16.06
CA LYS A 107 12.50 9.37 -16.27
C LYS A 107 11.99 8.39 -15.21
N VAL A 108 10.74 8.56 -14.81
CA VAL A 108 9.99 7.50 -14.15
C VAL A 108 9.78 6.38 -15.15
N TYR A 109 10.24 5.17 -14.83
CA TYR A 109 10.25 4.04 -15.75
C TYR A 109 10.34 2.71 -14.99
N GLY A 110 9.58 1.73 -15.47
CA GLY A 110 9.76 0.33 -15.09
C GLY A 110 8.60 -0.54 -15.54
N ASP A 111 8.66 -1.81 -15.16
CA ASP A 111 7.60 -2.78 -15.40
C ASP A 111 6.26 -2.29 -14.82
N TRP A 112 5.17 -2.56 -15.53
CA TRP A 112 3.80 -2.12 -15.21
C TRP A 112 3.57 -0.60 -15.06
N PHE A 113 4.55 0.25 -15.36
CA PHE A 113 4.32 1.70 -15.50
C PHE A 113 3.61 2.01 -16.82
N ASP A 114 2.68 2.97 -16.82
CA ASP A 114 2.07 3.46 -18.06
C ASP A 114 3.06 4.31 -18.85
N ALA A 115 3.78 3.66 -19.77
CA ALA A 115 4.81 4.28 -20.61
C ALA A 115 4.30 5.37 -21.58
N ARG A 116 2.98 5.63 -21.65
CA ARG A 116 2.43 6.79 -22.37
C ARG A 116 2.63 8.09 -21.60
N ILE A 117 2.86 8.00 -20.29
CA ILE A 117 3.15 9.14 -19.41
C ILE A 117 4.65 9.42 -19.48
N ILE A 118 5.00 10.68 -19.71
CA ILE A 118 6.36 11.18 -19.56
C ILE A 118 6.41 11.91 -18.22
N ALA A 119 7.20 11.38 -17.30
CA ALA A 119 7.48 11.99 -16.01
C ALA A 119 8.96 11.79 -15.68
N HIS A 120 9.54 12.73 -14.95
CA HIS A 120 10.89 12.62 -14.40
C HIS A 120 10.83 12.47 -12.88
N THR A 121 11.91 12.01 -12.25
CA THR A 121 11.95 11.85 -10.79
C THR A 121 12.07 13.19 -10.04
N GLY A 122 12.42 14.24 -10.76
CA GLY A 122 12.41 15.63 -10.29
C GLY A 122 11.02 16.12 -9.93
N GLU A 123 10.99 17.08 -9.01
CA GLU A 123 9.79 17.83 -8.60
C GLU A 123 10.18 19.25 -8.21
N VAL A 124 9.23 20.17 -8.34
CA VAL A 124 9.31 21.55 -7.84
C VAL A 124 8.24 21.72 -6.78
N TYR A 125 8.56 22.38 -5.67
CA TYR A 125 7.65 22.60 -4.56
C TYR A 125 7.46 24.10 -4.30
N LEU A 126 6.24 24.52 -4.03
CA LEU A 126 5.91 25.87 -3.54
C LEU A 126 5.25 25.75 -2.17
N ASN A 127 5.92 26.24 -1.12
CA ASN A 127 5.43 26.19 0.26
C ASN A 127 4.97 24.77 0.65
N ASP A 128 5.86 23.80 0.44
CA ASP A 128 5.65 22.37 0.71
C ASP A 128 4.53 21.72 -0.11
N LYS A 129 4.17 22.29 -1.26
CA LYS A 129 3.23 21.70 -2.21
C LYS A 129 3.91 21.39 -3.53
N ALA A 130 3.87 20.12 -3.95
CA ALA A 130 4.46 19.70 -5.21
C ALA A 130 3.67 20.22 -6.44
N LEU A 131 4.40 20.74 -7.43
CA LEU A 131 3.87 21.19 -8.72
C LEU A 131 3.69 20.01 -9.68
N TYR A 132 2.94 20.24 -10.75
CA TYR A 132 2.64 19.26 -11.79
C TYR A 132 3.61 19.36 -12.95
N GLU A 133 4.23 18.23 -13.29
CA GLU A 133 5.12 18.17 -14.45
C GLU A 133 4.30 18.24 -15.75
N VAL A 134 4.80 19.00 -16.72
CA VAL A 134 4.26 19.10 -18.08
C VAL A 134 5.38 18.90 -19.10
N ASN A 135 5.03 18.65 -20.36
CA ASN A 135 5.97 18.14 -21.37
C ASN A 135 6.61 19.23 -22.24
N SER A 136 6.25 20.49 -22.04
CA SER A 136 6.84 21.61 -22.77
C SER A 136 6.72 22.94 -22.02
N LEU A 137 7.58 23.90 -22.39
CA LEU A 137 7.48 25.28 -21.90
C LEU A 137 6.15 25.95 -22.27
N ASP A 138 5.56 25.59 -23.42
CA ASP A 138 4.26 26.14 -23.82
C ASP A 138 3.12 25.67 -22.90
N GLU A 139 3.19 24.43 -22.40
CA GLU A 139 2.26 23.92 -21.39
C GLU A 139 2.49 24.58 -20.01
N VAL A 140 3.73 24.96 -19.66
CA VAL A 140 3.98 25.77 -18.45
C VAL A 140 3.35 27.16 -18.57
N LYS A 141 3.44 27.78 -19.76
CA LYS A 141 2.84 29.10 -20.03
C LYS A 141 1.32 29.05 -20.06
N LYS A 142 0.73 27.93 -20.48
CA LYS A 142 -0.71 27.73 -20.65
C LYS A 142 -1.17 26.47 -19.93
N PRO A 143 -1.06 26.42 -18.59
CA PRO A 143 -1.40 25.22 -17.85
C PRO A 143 -2.90 24.96 -17.95
N VAL A 144 -3.27 23.68 -18.00
CA VAL A 144 -4.65 23.23 -18.14
C VAL A 144 -5.08 22.53 -16.85
N ARG A 145 -6.27 22.88 -16.36
CA ARG A 145 -6.90 22.22 -15.21
C ARG A 145 -7.15 20.74 -15.55
N ASN A 146 -6.72 19.82 -14.69
CA ASN A 146 -6.91 18.38 -14.88
C ASN A 146 -7.84 17.80 -13.80
N GLU A 147 -9.03 17.39 -14.22
CA GLU A 147 -10.07 16.82 -13.35
C GLU A 147 -9.75 15.42 -12.81
N LYS A 148 -8.68 14.77 -13.28
CA LYS A 148 -8.23 13.48 -12.73
C LYS A 148 -7.63 13.66 -11.34
N SER A 149 -6.90 14.76 -11.14
CA SER A 149 -6.31 15.09 -9.84
C SER A 149 -7.41 15.27 -8.80
N TRP A 150 -7.15 14.83 -7.57
CA TRP A 150 -8.02 15.13 -6.43
C TRP A 150 -8.04 16.60 -6.08
N TYR A 151 -7.03 17.34 -6.55
CA TYR A 151 -6.96 18.79 -6.43
C TYR A 151 -6.78 19.43 -7.81
N PRO A 152 -7.85 19.56 -8.61
CA PRO A 152 -7.73 20.04 -9.98
C PRO A 152 -7.17 21.46 -10.09
N ASN A 153 -7.44 22.34 -9.13
CA ASN A 153 -6.92 23.70 -9.16
C ASN A 153 -5.40 23.77 -9.01
N ASP A 154 -4.81 22.77 -8.36
CA ASP A 154 -3.37 22.70 -8.14
C ASP A 154 -2.61 22.29 -9.40
N THR A 155 -3.30 21.67 -10.35
CA THR A 155 -2.73 21.27 -11.64
C THR A 155 -2.37 22.47 -12.53
N LEU A 156 -2.76 23.68 -12.11
CA LEU A 156 -2.34 24.93 -12.76
C LEU A 156 -0.92 25.36 -12.38
N TYR A 157 -0.38 24.85 -11.28
CA TYR A 157 0.99 25.09 -10.87
C TYR A 157 1.88 24.04 -11.52
N THR A 158 2.46 24.40 -12.66
CA THR A 158 3.17 23.44 -13.53
C THR A 158 4.66 23.72 -13.61
N TRP A 159 5.45 22.71 -13.95
CA TRP A 159 6.87 22.86 -14.22
C TRP A 159 7.33 21.97 -15.40
N PHE A 160 8.43 22.37 -16.03
CA PHE A 160 9.08 21.67 -17.14
C PHE A 160 10.59 21.87 -17.05
N THR A 161 11.39 20.98 -17.64
CA THR A 161 12.84 21.05 -17.60
C THR A 161 13.50 20.77 -18.94
N GLU A 162 14.66 21.40 -19.18
CA GLU A 162 15.53 21.22 -20.34
C GLU A 162 17.00 21.18 -19.87
N GLN A 163 17.89 20.69 -20.73
CA GLN A 163 19.33 20.68 -20.45
C GLN A 163 20.06 21.74 -21.28
N ASP A 164 20.95 22.50 -20.63
CA ASP A 164 21.93 23.36 -21.29
C ASP A 164 23.29 22.66 -21.30
N ASP A 165 23.50 21.83 -22.32
CA ASP A 165 24.73 21.05 -22.48
C ASP A 165 25.99 21.94 -22.58
N ARG A 166 25.85 23.18 -23.05
CA ARG A 166 27.01 24.08 -23.24
C ARG A 166 27.54 24.58 -21.90
N ASN A 167 26.65 24.86 -20.96
CA ASN A 167 26.99 25.37 -19.64
C ASN A 167 27.00 24.26 -18.56
N ASN A 168 26.60 23.04 -18.92
CA ASN A 168 26.41 21.92 -18.00
C ASN A 168 25.40 22.27 -16.89
N GLU A 169 24.24 22.75 -17.29
CA GLU A 169 23.16 23.18 -16.39
C GLU A 169 21.84 22.50 -16.74
N THR A 170 21.01 22.30 -15.72
CA THR A 170 19.59 21.97 -15.86
C THR A 170 18.79 23.26 -15.80
N ILE A 171 17.94 23.49 -16.78
CA ILE A 171 16.99 24.60 -16.78
C ILE A 171 15.65 24.08 -16.27
N ILE A 172 15.05 24.79 -15.31
CA ILE A 172 13.70 24.51 -14.81
C ILE A 172 12.84 25.74 -15.07
N TYR A 173 11.67 25.51 -15.69
CA TYR A 173 10.62 26.50 -15.87
C TYR A 173 9.45 26.13 -14.99
N ALA A 174 8.84 27.10 -14.31
CA ALA A 174 7.68 26.85 -13.46
C ALA A 174 6.68 28.00 -13.51
N ASN A 175 5.40 27.65 -13.43
CA ASN A 175 4.28 28.59 -13.31
C ASN A 175 3.82 28.66 -11.86
N PHE A 176 4.08 29.79 -11.20
CA PHE A 176 3.80 30.00 -9.78
C PHE A 176 2.47 30.73 -9.52
N GLN A 177 1.63 30.91 -10.54
CA GLN A 177 0.29 31.51 -10.43
C GLN A 177 0.29 32.84 -9.63
N GLY A 178 1.21 33.74 -9.97
CA GLY A 178 1.36 35.06 -9.35
C GLY A 178 2.26 35.14 -8.11
N ASN A 179 2.64 34.00 -7.52
CA ASN A 179 3.59 33.97 -6.40
C ASN A 179 5.01 34.30 -6.85
N ASN A 180 5.79 34.95 -5.99
CA ASN A 180 7.20 35.26 -6.25
C ASN A 180 8.09 34.16 -5.65
N PRO A 181 8.67 33.27 -6.46
CA PRO A 181 9.42 32.10 -5.98
C PRO A 181 10.70 32.47 -5.22
N ASN A 182 11.22 33.70 -5.34
CA ASN A 182 12.37 34.17 -4.58
C ASN A 182 12.01 34.69 -3.18
N LYS A 183 10.71 34.89 -2.90
CA LYS A 183 10.20 35.27 -1.58
C LYS A 183 9.58 34.09 -0.84
N GLU A 184 8.87 33.24 -1.56
CA GLU A 184 8.26 32.02 -1.03
C GLU A 184 9.31 30.95 -0.70
N ASN A 185 8.86 29.84 -0.09
CA ASN A 185 9.69 28.64 0.06
C ASN A 185 9.56 27.78 -1.20
N VAL A 186 10.43 28.02 -2.19
CA VAL A 186 10.53 27.16 -3.38
C VAL A 186 11.71 26.22 -3.26
N GLU A 187 11.42 24.93 -3.38
CA GLU A 187 12.41 23.86 -3.30
C GLU A 187 12.34 22.96 -4.53
N ILE A 188 13.44 22.26 -4.81
CA ILE A 188 13.57 21.33 -5.93
C ILE A 188 14.13 20.00 -5.43
N ASN A 189 13.66 18.87 -5.96
CA ASN A 189 14.27 17.56 -5.69
C ASN A 189 15.74 17.55 -6.14
N VAL A 190 16.62 16.96 -5.33
CA VAL A 190 18.04 16.77 -5.68
C VAL A 190 18.49 15.33 -5.47
N ARG A 191 18.08 14.70 -4.35
CA ARG A 191 18.55 13.38 -3.93
C ARG A 191 17.48 12.30 -4.11
N GLU A 192 17.93 11.09 -4.42
CA GLU A 192 17.10 9.87 -4.59
C GLU A 192 16.37 9.49 -3.31
N ASN A 193 17.09 9.42 -2.18
CA ASN A 193 16.56 9.00 -0.88
C ASN A 193 16.92 10.01 0.22
N CYS A 194 16.30 9.85 1.39
CA CYS A 194 16.58 10.64 2.59
C CYS A 194 17.29 9.82 3.68
N PHE A 195 16.83 8.61 3.97
CA PHE A 195 17.45 7.73 4.97
C PHE A 195 17.45 6.29 4.45
N TYR A 196 18.53 5.91 3.77
CA TYR A 196 18.60 4.66 3.03
C TYR A 196 20.04 4.12 3.01
N PRO A 197 20.32 2.92 3.56
CA PRO A 197 21.64 2.30 3.47
C PRO A 197 22.00 2.00 2.02
N GLN A 198 23.24 2.29 1.62
CA GLN A 198 23.71 1.95 0.26
C GLN A 198 24.19 0.50 0.15
N ALA A 199 24.34 -0.19 1.28
CA ALA A 199 24.67 -1.61 1.34
C ALA A 199 23.49 -2.40 1.89
N GLU A 200 23.31 -3.62 1.38
CA GLU A 200 22.34 -4.59 1.88
C GLU A 200 22.72 -5.08 3.30
N GLY A 201 21.78 -5.68 4.02
CA GLY A 201 22.07 -6.35 5.29
C GLY A 201 22.36 -5.42 6.49
N ILE A 202 22.23 -4.10 6.32
CA ILE A 202 22.35 -3.13 7.41
C ILE A 202 21.06 -3.15 8.25
N GLY A 203 20.92 -4.16 9.09
CA GLY A 203 19.73 -4.43 9.90
C GLY A 203 19.70 -3.77 11.28
N TYR A 204 18.60 -4.02 12.01
CA TYR A 204 18.36 -3.59 13.39
C TYR A 204 18.60 -2.09 13.65
N ILE A 205 18.22 -1.27 12.68
CA ILE A 205 18.19 0.19 12.81
C ILE A 205 16.81 0.63 13.35
N THR A 206 16.79 1.67 14.17
CA THR A 206 15.56 2.38 14.54
C THR A 206 15.65 3.82 14.04
N LEU A 207 14.68 4.26 13.25
CA LEU A 207 14.48 5.66 12.87
C LEU A 207 13.24 6.17 13.60
N SER A 208 13.39 7.19 14.45
CA SER A 208 12.30 7.64 15.32
C SER A 208 12.12 9.15 15.40
N GLY A 209 10.90 9.62 15.19
CA GLY A 209 10.50 10.99 15.52
C GLY A 209 10.91 12.06 14.52
N PHE A 210 11.24 11.71 13.27
CA PHE A 210 11.71 12.65 12.25
C PHE A 210 10.58 13.11 11.33
N GLY A 211 10.67 14.35 10.83
CA GLY A 211 10.10 14.65 9.52
C GLY A 211 11.04 14.13 8.44
N VAL A 212 10.54 13.44 7.42
CA VAL A 212 11.33 12.95 6.30
C VAL A 212 10.56 13.26 5.02
N THR A 213 11.13 14.10 4.16
CA THR A 213 10.34 14.68 3.07
C THR A 213 11.14 14.97 1.80
N LYS A 214 10.46 14.91 0.65
CA LYS A 214 10.97 15.27 -0.68
C LYS A 214 12.12 14.38 -1.14
N ALA A 215 11.81 13.38 -1.94
CA ALA A 215 12.79 12.43 -2.48
C ALA A 215 12.48 12.08 -3.94
N ALA A 216 13.53 12.01 -4.76
CA ALA A 216 13.44 11.70 -6.19
C ALA A 216 13.49 10.20 -6.46
N THR A 217 12.70 9.40 -5.74
CA THR A 217 12.70 7.93 -5.88
C THR A 217 12.18 7.49 -7.25
N GLN A 218 12.69 6.37 -7.75
CA GLN A 218 12.20 5.71 -8.97
C GLN A 218 10.95 4.84 -8.75
N TRP A 219 10.23 4.52 -9.84
CA TRP A 219 9.16 3.53 -9.90
C TRP A 219 9.64 2.16 -9.38
N ALA A 220 8.87 1.56 -8.49
CA ALA A 220 9.30 0.39 -7.72
C ALA A 220 8.41 -0.87 -7.95
N PRO A 221 8.42 -1.48 -9.15
CA PRO A 221 7.69 -2.71 -9.43
C PRO A 221 8.36 -3.93 -8.75
N PRO A 222 7.66 -5.06 -8.58
CA PRO A 222 8.21 -6.25 -7.90
C PRO A 222 9.42 -6.84 -8.64
N THR A 223 9.58 -6.58 -9.93
CA THR A 223 10.68 -7.08 -10.76
C THR A 223 11.94 -6.20 -10.72
N ALA A 224 11.91 -5.03 -10.08
CA ALA A 224 13.04 -4.10 -10.04
C ALA A 224 13.72 -4.03 -8.67
N TYR A 225 14.86 -3.36 -8.59
CA TYR A 225 15.33 -2.82 -7.31
C TYR A 225 14.28 -1.84 -6.75
N GLN A 226 13.83 -2.09 -5.52
CA GLN A 226 12.77 -1.29 -4.91
C GLN A 226 13.36 -0.36 -3.86
N GLU A 227 13.72 0.84 -4.29
CA GLU A 227 14.08 1.92 -3.39
C GLU A 227 12.86 2.67 -2.85
N GLY A 228 13.11 3.54 -1.87
CA GLY A 228 12.13 4.45 -1.31
C GLY A 228 12.83 5.65 -0.66
N MET A 229 12.06 6.61 -0.16
CA MET A 229 12.64 7.74 0.59
C MET A 229 13.32 7.26 1.88
N ILE A 230 12.74 6.23 2.50
CA ILE A 230 13.27 5.49 3.65
C ILE A 230 13.22 4.00 3.32
N GLY A 231 14.23 3.23 3.73
CA GLY A 231 14.14 1.77 3.62
C GLY A 231 15.30 1.02 4.28
N PRO A 232 15.10 -0.27 4.60
CA PRO A 232 16.08 -1.11 5.24
C PRO A 232 17.11 -1.71 4.27
N HIS A 233 16.88 -1.57 2.96
CA HIS A 233 17.65 -2.14 1.85
C HIS A 233 18.01 -3.61 2.09
N TRP A 234 17.04 -4.52 1.89
CA TRP A 234 17.28 -5.97 2.00
C TRP A 234 18.01 -6.38 3.28
N SER A 235 17.37 -6.13 4.42
CA SER A 235 17.93 -6.45 5.73
C SER A 235 16.84 -6.91 6.68
N LYS A 236 17.15 -6.97 7.99
CA LYS A 236 16.23 -7.47 9.00
C LYS A 236 16.02 -6.51 10.15
N GLY A 237 14.81 -6.51 10.69
CA GLY A 237 14.56 -6.05 12.04
C GLY A 237 14.53 -4.54 12.22
N TRP A 238 14.39 -3.73 11.17
CA TRP A 238 14.21 -2.28 11.30
C TRP A 238 12.96 -1.89 12.09
N ILE A 239 13.02 -0.71 12.71
CA ILE A 239 11.86 -0.01 13.29
C ILE A 239 11.81 1.40 12.68
N ILE A 240 10.71 1.74 12.02
CA ILE A 240 10.42 3.10 11.54
C ILE A 240 9.21 3.58 12.32
N GLU A 241 9.39 4.57 13.21
CA GLU A 241 8.31 4.99 14.10
C GLU A 241 8.21 6.48 14.37
N LYS A 242 6.98 6.98 14.55
CA LYS A 242 6.70 8.37 14.94
C LYS A 242 7.24 9.40 13.95
N CYS A 243 7.36 9.01 12.69
CA CYS A 243 7.83 9.90 11.63
C CYS A 243 6.66 10.53 10.88
N ASP A 244 6.89 11.74 10.38
CA ASP A 244 6.09 12.40 9.34
C ASP A 244 6.82 12.17 8.01
N ILE A 245 6.19 11.49 7.06
CA ILE A 245 6.83 10.97 5.84
C ILE A 245 6.04 11.47 4.64
N SER A 246 6.63 12.35 3.85
CA SER A 246 5.89 13.00 2.76
C SER A 246 6.68 13.27 1.48
N HIS A 247 5.98 13.53 0.38
CA HIS A 247 6.58 14.05 -0.86
C HIS A 247 7.64 13.14 -1.49
N SER A 248 7.45 11.82 -1.43
CA SER A 248 8.25 10.92 -2.27
C SER A 248 7.69 10.90 -3.69
N LYS A 249 8.54 11.06 -4.71
CA LYS A 249 8.10 11.01 -6.12
C LYS A 249 7.34 9.71 -6.40
N CYS A 250 7.84 8.59 -5.89
CA CYS A 250 7.21 7.28 -6.01
C CYS A 250 6.87 6.76 -4.61
N SER A 251 7.79 6.05 -3.95
CA SER A 251 7.46 5.31 -2.72
C SER A 251 8.06 5.96 -1.46
N GLY A 252 7.23 6.16 -0.43
CA GLY A 252 7.65 6.72 0.85
C GLY A 252 8.61 5.78 1.61
N ILE A 253 8.08 4.69 2.14
CA ILE A 253 8.86 3.61 2.75
C ILE A 253 8.96 2.45 1.77
N SER A 254 10.18 1.97 1.50
CA SER A 254 10.37 0.67 0.83
C SER A 254 10.81 -0.38 1.84
N LEU A 255 10.09 -1.50 1.88
CA LEU A 255 10.51 -2.77 2.47
C LEU A 255 10.83 -3.79 1.36
N GLY A 256 11.15 -3.32 0.16
CA GLY A 256 11.26 -4.13 -1.04
C GLY A 256 12.58 -4.86 -1.21
N LYS A 257 12.71 -5.52 -2.37
CA LYS A 257 13.85 -6.37 -2.68
C LYS A 257 15.09 -5.59 -3.13
N TYR A 258 16.23 -6.23 -2.94
CA TYR A 258 17.52 -5.88 -3.51
C TYR A 258 17.54 -5.87 -5.05
N LEU A 259 18.63 -5.33 -5.60
CA LEU A 259 18.90 -5.37 -7.03
C LEU A 259 19.27 -6.79 -7.47
N GLN A 260 18.49 -7.35 -8.39
CA GLN A 260 18.85 -8.56 -9.13
C GLN A 260 19.27 -8.14 -10.55
N PRO A 261 20.57 -7.98 -10.85
CA PRO A 261 21.01 -7.29 -12.07
C PRO A 261 20.51 -7.94 -13.38
N ASN A 262 20.28 -9.25 -13.37
CA ASN A 262 19.81 -10.02 -14.51
C ASN A 262 18.27 -10.07 -14.63
N ASN A 263 17.55 -9.44 -13.70
CA ASN A 263 16.10 -9.41 -13.65
C ASN A 263 15.47 -8.03 -13.38
N ASP A 264 16.27 -6.98 -13.18
CA ASP A 264 15.80 -5.62 -12.93
C ASP A 264 15.07 -5.00 -14.14
N ASN A 265 13.75 -4.77 -14.02
CA ASN A 265 12.88 -4.27 -15.08
C ASN A 265 13.01 -5.08 -16.39
N LYS A 266 13.21 -6.39 -16.25
CA LYS A 266 13.55 -7.26 -17.38
C LYS A 266 12.45 -7.31 -18.42
N TRP A 267 11.18 -7.23 -18.02
CA TRP A 267 10.08 -7.24 -18.97
C TRP A 267 10.12 -5.99 -19.87
N SER A 268 10.26 -4.80 -19.30
CA SER A 268 10.30 -3.55 -20.08
C SER A 268 11.58 -3.38 -20.89
N LYS A 269 12.73 -3.90 -20.39
CA LYS A 269 14.01 -3.84 -21.11
C LYS A 269 14.12 -4.90 -22.21
N TRP A 270 13.69 -6.13 -21.93
CA TRP A 270 13.91 -7.28 -22.82
C TRP A 270 12.67 -7.76 -23.56
N LYS A 271 11.45 -7.43 -23.11
CA LYS A 271 10.12 -7.61 -23.75
C LYS A 271 9.69 -9.02 -24.17
N TYR A 272 10.57 -10.03 -24.17
CA TYR A 272 10.26 -11.37 -24.66
C TYR A 272 9.68 -12.31 -23.59
N LYS A 273 9.88 -11.99 -22.31
CA LYS A 273 9.21 -12.63 -21.18
C LYS A 273 8.27 -11.63 -20.54
N ASP A 274 7.04 -12.06 -20.26
CA ASP A 274 6.03 -11.26 -19.56
C ASP A 274 6.46 -10.90 -18.12
N GLY A 275 5.94 -9.82 -17.58
CA GLY A 275 6.24 -9.34 -16.22
C GLY A 275 6.06 -10.44 -15.16
N THR A 276 4.97 -11.21 -15.27
CA THR A 276 4.68 -12.32 -14.35
C THR A 276 5.67 -13.47 -14.45
N GLN A 277 6.26 -13.69 -15.64
CA GLN A 277 7.33 -14.67 -15.81
C GLN A 277 8.63 -14.19 -15.14
N THR A 278 8.95 -12.91 -15.30
CA THR A 278 10.15 -12.31 -14.70
C THR A 278 10.03 -12.18 -13.18
N GLU A 279 8.83 -11.97 -12.65
CA GLU A 279 8.57 -11.96 -11.20
C GLU A 279 8.80 -13.34 -10.58
N ARG A 280 8.28 -14.42 -11.19
CA ARG A 280 8.59 -15.79 -10.77
C ARG A 280 10.09 -16.07 -10.78
N ASP A 281 10.80 -15.65 -11.83
CA ASP A 281 12.25 -15.80 -11.92
C ASP A 281 12.95 -15.07 -10.74
N ALA A 282 12.45 -13.88 -10.34
CA ALA A 282 12.99 -13.09 -9.22
C ALA A 282 12.79 -13.79 -7.88
N ILE A 283 11.59 -14.34 -7.64
CA ILE A 283 11.25 -15.09 -6.42
C ILE A 283 12.10 -16.36 -6.32
N CYS A 284 12.20 -17.13 -7.40
CA CYS A 284 13.04 -18.32 -7.46
C CYS A 284 14.49 -17.98 -7.14
N GLN A 285 15.02 -16.91 -7.73
CA GLN A 285 16.37 -16.46 -7.45
C GLN A 285 16.58 -16.10 -5.98
N ALA A 286 15.68 -15.31 -5.39
CA ALA A 286 15.78 -14.92 -3.99
C ALA A 286 15.75 -16.12 -3.03
N SER A 287 14.99 -17.17 -3.36
CA SER A 287 14.83 -18.37 -2.51
C SER A 287 16.13 -19.14 -2.19
N TYR A 288 17.19 -18.94 -2.99
CA TYR A 288 18.52 -19.49 -2.73
C TYR A 288 19.60 -18.40 -2.53
N GLU A 289 19.20 -17.12 -2.46
CA GLU A 289 20.06 -15.95 -2.19
C GLU A 289 19.77 -15.34 -0.80
N GLY A 290 19.39 -16.18 0.17
CA GLY A 290 19.22 -15.77 1.57
C GLY A 290 17.93 -15.01 1.87
N TRP A 291 16.90 -15.12 1.02
CA TRP A 291 15.56 -14.67 1.38
C TRP A 291 14.92 -15.66 2.36
N ASP A 292 15.18 -15.48 3.65
CA ASP A 292 14.64 -16.30 4.73
C ASP A 292 14.37 -15.46 6.00
N LYS A 293 13.66 -16.08 6.95
CA LYS A 293 13.28 -15.47 8.24
C LYS A 293 14.51 -15.08 9.08
N GLU A 294 15.70 -15.65 8.84
CA GLU A 294 16.92 -15.31 9.58
C GLU A 294 17.56 -14.00 9.11
N HIS A 295 17.47 -13.68 7.81
CA HIS A 295 18.23 -12.60 7.17
C HIS A 295 17.39 -11.40 6.71
N VAL A 296 16.11 -11.59 6.38
CA VAL A 296 15.29 -10.56 5.72
C VAL A 296 13.94 -10.35 6.44
N GLY A 297 13.44 -9.11 6.42
CA GLY A 297 12.11 -8.76 6.92
C GLY A 297 12.06 -8.59 8.43
N SER A 298 10.96 -9.02 9.05
CA SER A 298 10.68 -8.81 10.48
C SER A 298 10.79 -7.33 10.90
N HIS A 299 10.33 -6.43 10.03
CA HIS A 299 10.35 -4.99 10.28
C HIS A 299 9.15 -4.55 11.10
N ILE A 300 9.26 -3.40 11.76
CA ILE A 300 8.12 -2.74 12.41
C ILE A 300 8.01 -1.34 11.83
N VAL A 301 6.86 -1.03 11.21
CA VAL A 301 6.51 0.31 10.76
C VAL A 301 5.32 0.75 11.57
N ARG A 302 5.50 1.73 12.47
CA ARG A 302 4.42 2.11 13.37
C ARG A 302 4.29 3.57 13.75
N GLN A 303 3.08 4.01 14.05
CA GLN A 303 2.84 5.37 14.57
C GLN A 303 3.37 6.45 13.63
N ASN A 304 3.43 6.18 12.32
CA ASN A 304 3.88 7.15 11.33
C ASN A 304 2.68 7.83 10.68
N HIS A 305 2.91 9.05 10.21
CA HIS A 305 2.02 9.78 9.33
C HIS A 305 2.66 9.80 7.94
N ILE A 306 2.04 9.16 6.96
CA ILE A 306 2.60 8.91 5.63
C ILE A 306 1.67 9.49 4.57
N HIS A 307 2.14 10.50 3.83
CA HIS A 307 1.28 11.21 2.90
C HIS A 307 1.97 11.79 1.66
N ASP A 308 1.19 12.27 0.69
CA ASP A 308 1.68 12.98 -0.51
C ASP A 308 2.77 12.22 -1.31
N CYS A 309 2.65 10.90 -1.41
CA CYS A 309 3.57 10.07 -2.21
C CYS A 309 2.96 9.68 -3.55
N GLY A 310 3.78 9.66 -4.62
CA GLY A 310 3.26 9.49 -5.99
C GLY A 310 2.92 8.06 -6.42
N GLN A 311 3.50 7.04 -5.78
CA GLN A 311 3.25 5.63 -6.07
C GLN A 311 2.66 4.90 -4.85
N THR A 312 3.39 4.87 -3.74
CA THR A 312 2.93 4.23 -2.49
C THR A 312 3.36 5.01 -1.25
N GLY A 313 2.60 4.85 -0.17
CA GLY A 313 3.09 5.18 1.17
C GLY A 313 4.12 4.14 1.62
N ILE A 314 3.79 2.85 1.47
CA ILE A 314 4.69 1.71 1.72
C ILE A 314 4.68 0.75 0.53
N VAL A 315 5.86 0.38 0.02
CA VAL A 315 6.04 -0.64 -1.03
C VAL A 315 6.89 -1.81 -0.52
N GLY A 316 6.72 -3.00 -1.07
CA GLY A 316 7.76 -4.03 -0.99
C GLY A 316 7.40 -5.36 -1.63
N HIS A 317 8.35 -5.97 -2.33
CA HIS A 317 8.32 -7.35 -2.76
C HIS A 317 9.43 -8.11 -2.03
N LEU A 318 9.11 -9.27 -1.43
CA LEU A 318 10.02 -10.15 -0.67
C LEU A 318 10.58 -9.56 0.63
N GLY A 319 11.14 -8.36 0.61
CA GLY A 319 11.91 -7.79 1.70
C GLY A 319 11.13 -7.52 2.99
N GLY A 320 9.79 -7.46 2.91
CA GLY A 320 8.92 -7.14 4.04
C GLY A 320 8.26 -8.33 4.73
N VAL A 321 8.61 -9.58 4.39
CA VAL A 321 8.09 -10.78 5.07
C VAL A 321 8.20 -10.68 6.60
N PHE A 322 7.25 -11.27 7.34
CA PHE A 322 7.20 -11.32 8.80
C PHE A 322 7.09 -9.95 9.51
N SER A 323 6.78 -8.88 8.78
CA SER A 323 6.74 -7.53 9.34
C SER A 323 5.44 -7.20 10.05
N LEU A 324 5.49 -6.22 10.94
CA LEU A 324 4.35 -5.61 11.61
C LEU A 324 4.20 -4.16 11.13
N ILE A 325 3.06 -3.85 10.53
CA ILE A 325 2.70 -2.51 10.08
C ILE A 325 1.49 -2.07 10.90
N GLU A 326 1.71 -1.20 11.90
CA GLU A 326 0.66 -0.86 12.87
C GLU A 326 0.53 0.60 13.25
N ASP A 327 -0.65 1.06 13.64
CA ASP A 327 -0.88 2.43 14.13
C ASP A 327 -0.44 3.54 13.14
N ASN A 328 -0.40 3.29 11.83
CA ASN A 328 -0.01 4.31 10.85
C ASN A 328 -1.23 5.03 10.27
N ASP A 329 -1.08 6.33 10.05
CA ASP A 329 -2.00 7.17 9.28
C ASP A 329 -1.44 7.32 7.87
N ILE A 330 -2.13 6.80 6.86
CA ILE A 330 -1.64 6.72 5.48
C ILE A 330 -2.67 7.32 4.54
N HIS A 331 -2.31 8.45 3.92
CA HIS A 331 -3.26 9.16 3.06
C HIS A 331 -2.65 9.98 1.94
N ASP A 332 -3.49 10.47 1.03
CA ASP A 332 -3.06 11.28 -0.12
C ASP A 332 -1.99 10.59 -0.99
N ILE A 333 -2.16 9.29 -1.20
CA ILE A 333 -1.24 8.47 -2.01
C ILE A 333 -1.74 8.38 -3.46
N ASN A 334 -0.91 8.85 -4.38
CA ASN A 334 -1.18 9.00 -5.81
C ASN A 334 -2.37 9.93 -6.14
N VAL A 335 -2.75 10.84 -5.23
CA VAL A 335 -3.90 11.74 -5.44
C VAL A 335 -3.71 12.79 -6.54
N ARG A 336 -2.47 13.09 -6.93
CA ARG A 336 -2.18 13.96 -8.07
C ARG A 336 -2.49 13.30 -9.42
N GLN A 337 -2.56 11.97 -9.48
CA GLN A 337 -2.78 11.21 -10.73
C GLN A 337 -1.78 11.59 -11.85
N ASN A 338 -0.54 11.91 -11.47
CA ASN A 338 0.54 12.26 -12.41
C ASN A 338 1.46 11.07 -12.74
N LEU A 339 1.27 9.94 -12.04
CA LEU A 339 1.84 8.63 -12.35
C LEU A 339 0.69 7.63 -12.43
N ALA A 340 0.79 6.66 -13.34
CA ALA A 340 -0.17 5.58 -13.49
C ALA A 340 0.55 4.27 -13.82
N GLY A 341 -0.02 3.16 -13.36
CA GLY A 341 0.55 1.83 -13.54
C GLY A 341 0.06 0.85 -12.48
N ALA A 342 0.35 -0.43 -12.67
CA ALA A 342 -0.11 -1.49 -11.79
C ALA A 342 0.74 -1.64 -10.52
N GLU A 343 1.19 -0.55 -9.89
CA GLU A 343 2.03 -0.59 -8.67
C GLU A 343 1.66 0.47 -7.62
N ILE A 344 0.42 0.96 -7.67
CA ILE A 344 -0.06 2.10 -6.87
C ILE A 344 -1.04 1.64 -5.77
N GLY A 345 -0.83 2.15 -4.56
CA GLY A 345 -1.73 1.99 -3.41
C GLY A 345 -1.15 2.64 -2.16
N GLY A 346 -1.96 2.92 -1.15
CA GLY A 346 -1.50 3.39 0.15
C GLY A 346 -0.38 2.50 0.69
N ILE A 347 -0.62 1.19 0.62
CA ILE A 347 0.40 0.15 0.78
C ILE A 347 0.28 -0.84 -0.40
N LYS A 348 1.41 -1.21 -1.04
CA LYS A 348 1.46 -2.35 -1.97
C LYS A 348 2.57 -3.32 -1.58
N MET A 349 2.22 -4.57 -1.30
CA MET A 349 3.15 -5.60 -0.85
C MET A 349 2.99 -6.89 -1.65
N HIS A 350 4.12 -7.45 -2.08
CA HIS A 350 4.21 -8.74 -2.75
C HIS A 350 4.97 -9.73 -1.88
N ALA A 351 4.50 -10.97 -1.82
CA ALA A 351 4.99 -11.95 -0.86
C ALA A 351 4.95 -11.42 0.58
N ALA A 352 3.77 -10.92 0.97
CA ALA A 352 3.47 -10.45 2.32
C ALA A 352 3.33 -11.60 3.33
N ILE A 353 4.26 -12.55 3.30
CA ILE A 353 4.22 -13.78 4.10
C ILE A 353 4.28 -13.43 5.59
N ASP A 354 3.32 -13.91 6.38
CA ASP A 354 3.17 -13.64 7.82
C ASP A 354 3.18 -12.14 8.19
N VAL A 355 2.87 -11.24 7.25
CA VAL A 355 2.82 -9.80 7.54
C VAL A 355 1.52 -9.48 8.26
N THR A 356 1.62 -8.72 9.37
CA THR A 356 0.47 -8.23 10.11
C THR A 356 0.27 -6.73 9.87
N TYR A 357 -0.90 -6.36 9.38
CA TYR A 357 -1.37 -4.97 9.26
C TYR A 357 -2.41 -4.73 10.35
N ARG A 358 -2.09 -3.92 11.36
CA ARG A 358 -2.95 -3.74 12.52
C ARG A 358 -3.21 -2.27 12.88
N HIS A 359 -4.45 -1.90 13.17
CA HIS A 359 -4.75 -0.55 13.69
C HIS A 359 -4.26 0.62 12.82
N ASN A 360 -4.17 0.44 11.50
CA ASN A 360 -3.87 1.55 10.59
C ASN A 360 -5.15 2.26 10.14
N HIS A 361 -5.02 3.56 9.84
CA HIS A 361 -6.02 4.33 9.11
C HIS A 361 -5.48 4.58 7.70
N ILE A 362 -6.13 4.01 6.68
CA ILE A 362 -5.69 4.11 5.29
C ILE A 362 -6.81 4.76 4.50
N HIS A 363 -6.58 6.00 4.05
CA HIS A 363 -7.64 6.80 3.45
C HIS A 363 -7.17 7.73 2.35
N HIS A 364 -8.08 8.23 1.52
CA HIS A 364 -7.76 9.20 0.47
C HIS A 364 -6.60 8.74 -0.43
N CYS A 365 -6.56 7.44 -0.72
CA CYS A 365 -5.63 6.84 -1.66
C CYS A 365 -6.39 6.46 -2.92
N THR A 366 -5.69 6.37 -4.06
CA THR A 366 -6.28 5.76 -5.27
C THR A 366 -6.78 4.34 -4.99
N ARG A 367 -6.05 3.62 -4.12
CA ARG A 367 -6.36 2.32 -3.54
C ARG A 367 -5.74 2.25 -2.14
N GLY A 368 -6.38 1.59 -1.19
CA GLY A 368 -5.89 1.46 0.19
C GLY A 368 -4.70 0.50 0.31
N LEU A 369 -4.97 -0.80 0.40
CA LEU A 369 -3.97 -1.87 0.55
C LEU A 369 -4.01 -2.84 -0.64
N TRP A 370 -2.87 -3.12 -1.25
CA TRP A 370 -2.75 -4.13 -2.31
C TRP A 370 -1.80 -5.24 -1.87
N LEU A 371 -2.36 -6.44 -1.69
CA LEU A 371 -1.66 -7.69 -1.42
C LEU A 371 -1.57 -8.47 -2.73
N ASP A 372 -0.43 -8.37 -3.39
CA ASP A 372 -0.23 -8.84 -4.76
C ASP A 372 0.76 -10.02 -4.78
N TRP A 373 0.28 -11.22 -5.07
CA TRP A 373 1.01 -12.50 -4.94
C TRP A 373 1.39 -12.88 -3.51
N GLN A 374 1.34 -14.19 -3.23
CA GLN A 374 1.99 -14.83 -2.08
C GLN A 374 1.60 -14.20 -0.72
N ALA A 375 0.39 -13.66 -0.60
CA ALA A 375 -0.19 -13.28 0.68
C ALA A 375 -0.57 -14.57 1.44
N GLN A 376 0.41 -15.14 2.15
CA GLN A 376 0.30 -16.41 2.87
C GLN A 376 0.62 -16.18 4.36
N GLY A 377 -0.30 -16.54 5.25
CA GLY A 377 -0.20 -16.18 6.68
C GLY A 377 -0.45 -14.69 6.96
N THR A 378 -0.74 -13.89 5.92
CA THR A 378 -0.98 -12.45 6.05
C THR A 378 -2.22 -12.18 6.90
N ARG A 379 -2.14 -11.21 7.82
CA ARG A 379 -3.26 -10.79 8.66
C ARG A 379 -3.51 -9.29 8.57
N VAL A 380 -4.70 -8.91 8.15
CA VAL A 380 -5.19 -7.52 8.16
C VAL A 380 -6.25 -7.41 9.24
N THR A 381 -5.92 -6.74 10.35
CA THR A 381 -6.77 -6.76 11.55
C THR A 381 -6.97 -5.38 12.17
N GLN A 382 -8.20 -5.06 12.56
CA GLN A 382 -8.49 -3.83 13.33
C GLN A 382 -8.11 -2.51 12.61
N ASN A 383 -8.11 -2.49 11.27
CA ASN A 383 -7.82 -1.28 10.49
C ASN A 383 -9.11 -0.53 10.13
N VAL A 384 -8.96 0.76 9.83
CA VAL A 384 -10.01 1.61 9.25
C VAL A 384 -9.61 2.01 7.84
N PHE A 385 -10.48 1.71 6.87
CA PHE A 385 -10.31 2.11 5.49
C PHE A 385 -11.50 2.96 5.03
N ASP A 386 -11.24 4.10 4.40
CA ASP A 386 -12.26 4.97 3.85
C ASP A 386 -11.73 5.89 2.74
N HIS A 387 -12.62 6.36 1.86
CA HIS A 387 -12.25 7.23 0.73
C HIS A 387 -11.08 6.68 -0.11
N ASN A 388 -10.97 5.38 -0.28
CA ASN A 388 -9.97 4.75 -1.15
C ASN A 388 -10.59 4.46 -2.51
N SER A 389 -10.59 5.44 -3.42
CA SER A 389 -11.09 5.32 -4.79
C SER A 389 -10.93 6.64 -5.55
N LEU A 390 -11.91 7.04 -6.36
CA LEU A 390 -11.98 8.31 -7.07
C LEU A 390 -12.24 9.51 -6.14
N PRO A 391 -11.74 10.72 -6.50
CA PRO A 391 -11.99 11.97 -5.77
C PRO A 391 -13.48 12.22 -5.49
N ASN A 392 -13.81 13.03 -4.49
CA ASN A 392 -15.23 13.25 -4.10
C ASN A 392 -16.09 13.97 -5.15
N ASP A 393 -15.51 14.85 -5.94
CA ASP A 393 -16.18 15.69 -6.92
C ASP A 393 -15.93 15.27 -8.38
N PHE A 394 -15.36 14.07 -8.59
CA PHE A 394 -15.10 13.52 -9.93
C PHE A 394 -16.36 13.52 -10.81
N LYS A 395 -16.17 13.57 -12.13
CA LYS A 395 -17.25 13.55 -13.11
C LYS A 395 -17.07 12.42 -14.09
N VAL A 396 -18.12 11.64 -14.31
CA VAL A 396 -18.13 10.61 -15.35
C VAL A 396 -18.90 11.10 -16.57
N THR A 397 -18.28 11.02 -17.75
CA THR A 397 -18.88 11.28 -19.06
C THR A 397 -18.51 10.12 -19.99
N LYS A 398 -19.10 10.08 -21.19
CA LYS A 398 -18.70 9.08 -22.18
C LYS A 398 -17.26 9.29 -22.66
N ASP A 399 -16.80 10.54 -22.68
CA ASP A 399 -15.50 10.91 -23.25
C ASP A 399 -14.34 10.61 -22.28
N ASN A 400 -14.58 10.62 -20.96
CA ASN A 400 -13.54 10.37 -19.96
C ASN A 400 -13.70 9.03 -19.21
N LEU A 401 -14.61 8.16 -19.64
CA LEU A 401 -14.92 6.92 -18.94
C LEU A 401 -13.67 6.05 -18.69
N GLY A 402 -12.83 5.85 -19.71
CA GLY A 402 -11.62 5.05 -19.56
C GLY A 402 -10.64 5.61 -18.51
N ASP A 403 -10.54 6.93 -18.42
CA ASP A 403 -9.71 7.60 -17.41
C ASP A 403 -10.28 7.40 -16.00
N VAL A 404 -11.59 7.58 -15.84
CA VAL A 404 -12.29 7.35 -14.57
C VAL A 404 -12.12 5.89 -14.12
N LEU A 405 -12.24 4.93 -15.04
CA LEU A 405 -12.04 3.52 -14.72
C LEU A 405 -10.60 3.21 -14.31
N SER A 406 -9.60 3.87 -14.91
CA SER A 406 -8.19 3.66 -14.54
C SER A 406 -7.87 4.11 -13.10
N GLY A 407 -8.58 5.13 -12.59
CA GLY A 407 -8.45 5.61 -11.21
C GLY A 407 -9.41 4.96 -10.21
N LEU A 408 -10.23 4.00 -10.66
CA LEU A 408 -11.23 3.34 -9.82
C LEU A 408 -10.55 2.25 -8.96
N GLY A 409 -10.29 2.59 -7.69
CA GLY A 409 -9.78 1.63 -6.70
C GLY A 409 -10.79 1.26 -5.61
N GLU A 410 -10.24 0.70 -4.53
CA GLU A 410 -10.93 0.05 -3.42
C GLU A 410 -10.12 0.15 -2.12
N ASP A 411 -10.73 -0.23 -0.98
CA ASP A 411 -10.02 -0.32 0.31
C ASP A 411 -8.90 -1.35 0.25
N MET A 412 -9.14 -2.51 -0.39
CA MET A 412 -8.14 -3.57 -0.51
C MET A 412 -8.22 -4.33 -1.82
N TRP A 413 -7.08 -4.66 -2.42
CA TRP A 413 -6.98 -5.62 -3.51
C TRP A 413 -6.14 -6.82 -3.05
N ILE A 414 -6.72 -8.02 -3.07
CA ILE A 414 -6.01 -9.28 -2.86
C ILE A 414 -5.92 -9.98 -4.21
N GLU A 415 -4.71 -10.17 -4.71
CA GLU A 415 -4.45 -10.60 -6.08
C GLU A 415 -3.54 -11.82 -6.11
N VAL A 416 -3.94 -12.80 -6.93
CA VAL A 416 -3.22 -14.04 -7.27
C VAL A 416 -2.46 -14.68 -6.11
N SER A 417 -3.13 -14.70 -4.96
CA SER A 417 -2.65 -15.30 -3.73
C SER A 417 -3.52 -16.50 -3.37
N HIS A 418 -2.91 -17.46 -2.67
CA HIS A 418 -3.53 -18.73 -2.31
C HIS A 418 -3.93 -18.81 -0.83
N GLY A 419 -3.62 -17.77 -0.06
CA GLY A 419 -3.85 -17.70 1.38
C GLY A 419 -2.86 -18.55 2.19
N PRO A 420 -3.17 -18.82 3.47
CA PRO A 420 -4.31 -18.26 4.20
C PRO A 420 -4.12 -16.75 4.41
N THR A 421 -5.06 -15.95 3.90
CA THR A 421 -5.11 -14.50 4.14
C THR A 421 -6.26 -14.20 5.08
N LEU A 422 -5.96 -13.64 6.25
CA LEU A 422 -6.96 -13.37 7.28
C LEU A 422 -7.30 -11.88 7.34
N ILE A 423 -8.57 -11.55 7.16
CA ILE A 423 -9.11 -10.20 7.26
C ILE A 423 -10.09 -10.17 8.43
N ASP A 424 -9.71 -9.61 9.57
CA ASP A 424 -10.55 -9.67 10.78
C ASP A 424 -10.73 -8.35 11.55
N ASN A 425 -11.93 -8.12 12.08
CA ASN A 425 -12.22 -6.94 12.88
C ASN A 425 -11.93 -5.59 12.19
N ASN A 426 -12.00 -5.46 10.87
CA ASN A 426 -11.75 -4.20 10.16
C ASN A 426 -13.04 -3.40 9.90
N LEU A 427 -12.89 -2.10 9.64
CA LEU A 427 -13.92 -1.23 9.07
C LEU A 427 -13.53 -0.90 7.62
N LEU A 428 -14.26 -1.45 6.65
CA LEU A 428 -14.07 -1.24 5.21
C LEU A 428 -15.21 -0.36 4.68
N LEU A 429 -14.96 0.95 4.53
CA LEU A 429 -16.01 1.96 4.39
C LEU A 429 -16.06 2.66 3.03
N SER A 430 -15.15 2.36 2.10
CA SER A 430 -15.21 2.93 0.74
C SER A 430 -16.34 2.32 -0.10
N ASP A 431 -16.66 2.97 -1.24
CA ASP A 431 -17.71 2.49 -2.17
C ASP A 431 -17.44 1.03 -2.64
N ARG A 432 -16.16 0.66 -2.75
CA ARG A 432 -15.66 -0.70 -3.04
C ARG A 432 -14.72 -1.13 -1.93
N SER A 433 -15.03 -2.25 -1.28
CA SER A 433 -14.22 -2.73 -0.16
C SER A 433 -13.08 -3.63 -0.62
N VAL A 434 -13.38 -4.72 -1.34
CA VAL A 434 -12.32 -5.66 -1.73
C VAL A 434 -12.43 -6.09 -3.19
N ARG A 435 -11.34 -5.87 -3.94
CA ARG A 435 -11.11 -6.56 -5.21
C ARG A 435 -10.44 -7.90 -4.90
N LEU A 436 -11.12 -9.00 -5.23
CA LEU A 436 -10.78 -10.33 -4.73
C LEU A 436 -10.46 -11.29 -5.88
N ALA A 437 -9.32 -11.05 -6.53
CA ALA A 437 -8.77 -11.89 -7.58
C ALA A 437 -7.83 -12.96 -6.99
N ALA A 438 -8.30 -13.67 -5.96
CA ALA A 438 -7.52 -14.61 -5.16
C ALA A 438 -8.39 -15.73 -4.58
N GLN A 439 -7.76 -16.65 -3.85
CA GLN A 439 -8.39 -17.74 -3.11
C GLN A 439 -7.74 -17.89 -1.72
N GLY A 440 -8.36 -18.67 -0.83
CA GLY A 440 -7.82 -18.89 0.51
C GLY A 440 -7.96 -17.69 1.45
N VAL A 441 -8.97 -16.84 1.27
CA VAL A 441 -9.18 -15.64 2.10
C VAL A 441 -10.29 -15.85 3.13
N ALA A 442 -10.06 -15.48 4.39
CA ALA A 442 -11.06 -15.53 5.45
C ALA A 442 -11.40 -14.12 5.98
N PHE A 443 -12.68 -13.77 5.95
CA PHE A 443 -13.25 -12.55 6.50
C PHE A 443 -13.98 -12.86 7.80
N VAL A 444 -13.49 -12.36 8.92
CA VAL A 444 -14.04 -12.66 10.25
C VAL A 444 -14.36 -11.38 11.02
N HIS A 445 -15.60 -11.18 11.44
CA HIS A 445 -15.97 -10.03 12.31
C HIS A 445 -15.70 -8.64 11.70
N ASN A 446 -15.80 -8.44 10.38
CA ASN A 446 -15.62 -7.11 9.78
C ASN A 446 -16.92 -6.31 9.68
N LEU A 447 -16.82 -4.98 9.56
CA LEU A 447 -17.87 -4.09 9.06
C LEU A 447 -17.51 -3.73 7.62
N ILE A 448 -18.31 -4.20 6.66
CA ILE A 448 -18.06 -4.10 5.23
C ILE A 448 -19.18 -3.27 4.59
N ALA A 449 -18.83 -2.10 4.08
CA ALA A 449 -19.79 -1.13 3.57
C ALA A 449 -19.60 -0.78 2.08
N GLY A 450 -18.65 -1.45 1.43
CA GLY A 450 -18.40 -1.43 -0.01
C GLY A 450 -18.50 -2.83 -0.62
N SER A 451 -18.54 -2.89 -1.95
CA SER A 451 -18.72 -4.14 -2.69
C SER A 451 -17.47 -5.02 -2.72
N PHE A 452 -17.70 -6.31 -3.00
CA PHE A 452 -16.68 -7.20 -3.53
C PHE A 452 -16.71 -7.19 -5.05
N THR A 453 -15.54 -7.18 -5.67
CA THR A 453 -15.39 -7.12 -7.14
C THR A 453 -14.31 -8.07 -7.61
N ALA A 454 -14.26 -8.32 -8.92
CA ALA A 454 -13.31 -9.23 -9.56
C ALA A 454 -13.37 -10.65 -8.99
N THR A 455 -14.53 -11.08 -8.49
CA THR A 455 -14.73 -12.45 -8.01
C THR A 455 -14.82 -13.39 -9.21
N GLY A 456 -13.88 -14.31 -9.36
CA GLY A 456 -13.85 -15.24 -10.49
C GLY A 456 -13.15 -14.71 -11.76
N ARG A 457 -12.38 -13.61 -11.66
CA ARG A 457 -11.65 -13.00 -12.78
C ARG A 457 -10.40 -12.24 -12.31
N GLY A 458 -9.70 -11.59 -13.23
CA GLY A 458 -8.56 -10.72 -12.92
C GLY A 458 -7.27 -11.48 -12.60
N THR A 459 -7.16 -12.76 -12.97
CA THR A 459 -6.02 -13.63 -12.63
C THR A 459 -5.18 -14.05 -13.84
N ASP A 460 -5.56 -13.65 -15.04
CA ASP A 460 -4.94 -14.08 -16.30
C ASP A 460 -4.09 -12.98 -16.94
N ASN A 461 -3.18 -13.36 -17.85
CA ASN A 461 -2.36 -12.44 -18.65
C ASN A 461 -3.02 -11.98 -19.97
N ASN A 462 -4.34 -12.19 -20.13
CA ASN A 462 -5.17 -11.74 -21.25
C ASN A 462 -4.61 -12.05 -22.67
N SER A 463 -4.09 -13.27 -22.85
CA SER A 463 -3.76 -13.76 -24.20
C SER A 463 -5.02 -13.88 -25.06
N VAL A 464 -4.90 -13.52 -26.33
CA VAL A 464 -6.06 -13.42 -27.24
C VAL A 464 -6.65 -14.79 -27.62
N ASN A 465 -5.80 -15.80 -27.82
CA ASN A 465 -6.22 -17.07 -28.43
C ASN A 465 -5.85 -18.32 -27.62
N LEU A 466 -5.15 -18.15 -26.49
CA LEU A 466 -4.62 -19.25 -25.69
C LEU A 466 -4.90 -18.97 -24.22
N PRO A 467 -5.13 -20.00 -23.39
CA PRO A 467 -5.17 -19.84 -21.94
C PRO A 467 -3.92 -19.12 -21.44
N SER A 468 -4.11 -18.20 -20.49
CA SER A 468 -3.03 -17.34 -20.00
C SER A 468 -3.03 -17.15 -18.49
N ASN A 469 -3.59 -18.14 -17.81
CA ASN A 469 -3.57 -18.33 -16.38
C ASN A 469 -2.21 -17.95 -15.80
N ARG A 470 -2.20 -17.03 -14.83
CA ARG A 470 -1.01 -16.79 -14.02
C ARG A 470 -0.80 -17.98 -13.08
N PHE A 471 0.45 -18.36 -12.93
CA PHE A 471 0.91 -19.31 -11.92
C PHE A 471 1.73 -18.52 -10.91
N THR A 472 1.32 -18.54 -9.66
CA THR A 472 1.98 -17.81 -8.56
C THR A 472 2.39 -18.80 -7.47
N PRO A 473 3.49 -18.54 -6.75
CA PRO A 473 3.99 -19.50 -5.78
C PRO A 473 3.17 -19.52 -4.49
N TYR A 474 3.24 -20.66 -3.81
CA TYR A 474 2.92 -20.82 -2.39
C TYR A 474 4.14 -21.38 -1.65
N HIS A 475 4.15 -21.23 -0.34
CA HIS A 475 5.33 -21.39 0.50
C HIS A 475 5.16 -22.44 1.59
N GLU A 476 6.27 -22.78 2.24
CA GLU A 476 6.25 -23.53 3.49
C GLU A 476 5.54 -22.68 4.56
N ILE A 477 4.80 -23.35 5.45
CA ILE A 477 4.08 -22.72 6.55
C ILE A 477 5.04 -21.84 7.37
N HIS A 478 4.67 -20.56 7.53
CA HIS A 478 5.47 -19.53 8.22
C HIS A 478 6.92 -19.39 7.73
N GLY A 479 7.18 -19.60 6.43
CA GLY A 479 8.51 -19.50 5.85
C GLY A 479 8.50 -19.04 4.39
N THR A 480 9.70 -18.85 3.83
CA THR A 480 9.87 -18.29 2.48
C THR A 480 10.17 -19.35 1.42
N LYS A 481 10.45 -20.61 1.81
CA LYS A 481 10.74 -21.66 0.83
C LYS A 481 9.52 -21.87 -0.07
N VAL A 482 9.75 -21.80 -1.38
CA VAL A 482 8.70 -22.04 -2.39
C VAL A 482 8.39 -23.54 -2.43
N MET A 483 7.13 -23.90 -2.21
CA MET A 483 6.67 -25.29 -2.20
C MET A 483 6.04 -25.72 -3.52
N GLY A 484 5.48 -24.77 -4.26
CA GLY A 484 4.93 -25.01 -5.59
C GLY A 484 4.45 -23.73 -6.24
N PHE A 485 3.86 -23.88 -7.43
CA PHE A 485 3.21 -22.82 -8.18
C PHE A 485 1.86 -23.32 -8.64
N MET A 486 0.82 -22.51 -8.47
CA MET A 486 -0.52 -22.87 -8.90
C MET A 486 -1.23 -21.65 -9.50
N THR A 487 -2.23 -21.92 -10.33
CA THR A 487 -3.16 -20.90 -10.82
C THR A 487 -4.30 -20.69 -9.83
N ILE A 488 -5.10 -19.64 -10.05
CA ILE A 488 -6.22 -19.30 -9.16
C ILE A 488 -7.48 -19.96 -9.70
N GLN A 489 -8.01 -20.91 -8.95
CA GLN A 489 -9.31 -21.53 -9.24
C GLN A 489 -10.46 -20.63 -8.79
N HIS A 490 -10.17 -19.61 -7.96
CA HIS A 490 -11.14 -18.84 -7.21
C HIS A 490 -11.96 -19.70 -6.24
N GLY A 491 -12.68 -19.03 -5.34
CA GLY A 491 -13.34 -19.70 -4.22
C GLY A 491 -12.33 -19.90 -3.10
N ASP A 492 -12.52 -20.96 -2.31
CA ASP A 492 -11.77 -21.19 -1.08
C ASP A 492 -11.85 -20.00 -0.09
N ASN A 493 -12.96 -19.26 -0.14
CA ASN A 493 -13.16 -18.03 0.62
C ASN A 493 -14.16 -18.26 1.75
N LYS A 494 -13.90 -17.63 2.90
CA LYS A 494 -14.64 -17.82 4.14
C LYS A 494 -15.20 -16.51 4.67
N PHE A 495 -16.47 -16.46 5.01
CA PHE A 495 -17.17 -15.27 5.52
C PHE A 495 -17.88 -15.61 6.82
N TYR A 496 -17.31 -15.20 7.96
CA TYR A 496 -17.88 -15.49 9.26
C TYR A 496 -18.15 -14.23 10.08
N ASN A 497 -19.37 -14.13 10.60
CA ASN A 497 -19.73 -13.10 11.57
C ASN A 497 -19.47 -11.67 11.08
N ASN A 498 -19.55 -11.38 9.77
CA ASN A 498 -19.39 -10.02 9.24
C ASN A 498 -20.72 -9.25 9.27
N ILE A 499 -20.63 -7.92 9.26
CA ILE A 499 -21.77 -7.03 9.04
C ILE A 499 -21.57 -6.35 7.69
N PHE A 500 -22.52 -6.54 6.79
CA PHE A 500 -22.60 -5.90 5.48
C PHE A 500 -23.63 -4.77 5.49
N VAL A 501 -23.25 -3.59 5.00
CA VAL A 501 -24.14 -2.42 4.92
C VAL A 501 -24.03 -1.78 3.54
N GLN A 502 -25.09 -1.90 2.73
CA GLN A 502 -25.15 -1.15 1.47
C GLN A 502 -25.24 0.35 1.77
N GLN A 503 -24.19 1.10 1.45
CA GLN A 503 -24.24 2.56 1.51
C GLN A 503 -24.86 3.12 0.22
N LYS A 504 -25.39 4.35 0.34
CA LYS A 504 -25.83 5.09 -0.84
C LYS A 504 -24.59 5.54 -1.61
N LEU A 505 -24.44 5.08 -2.84
CA LEU A 505 -23.37 5.52 -3.73
C LEU A 505 -23.42 7.03 -3.96
N ARG A 506 -22.25 7.64 -4.10
CA ARG A 506 -22.11 9.02 -4.59
C ARG A 506 -22.78 9.13 -5.98
N PRO A 507 -23.40 10.27 -6.35
CA PRO A 507 -24.16 10.36 -7.61
C PRO A 507 -23.38 9.96 -8.86
N GLU A 508 -22.09 10.31 -8.94
CA GLU A 508 -21.24 10.00 -10.08
C GLU A 508 -20.77 8.54 -10.06
N MET A 509 -20.64 7.94 -8.87
CA MET A 509 -20.41 6.49 -8.72
C MET A 509 -21.64 5.69 -9.15
N GLN A 510 -22.84 6.14 -8.81
CA GLN A 510 -24.08 5.51 -9.30
C GLN A 510 -24.15 5.58 -10.82
N LYS A 511 -23.81 6.74 -11.41
CA LYS A 511 -23.77 6.90 -12.86
C LYS A 511 -22.73 5.98 -13.51
N LEU A 512 -21.56 5.81 -12.88
CA LEU A 512 -20.54 4.87 -13.34
C LEU A 512 -21.05 3.42 -13.30
N ALA A 513 -21.69 3.03 -12.19
CA ALA A 513 -22.32 1.72 -12.03
C ALA A 513 -23.38 1.47 -13.11
N ASP A 514 -24.24 2.45 -13.40
CA ASP A 514 -25.26 2.34 -14.45
C ASP A 514 -24.65 2.23 -15.85
N MET A 515 -23.54 2.92 -16.12
CA MET A 515 -22.83 2.89 -17.40
C MET A 515 -22.08 1.57 -17.64
N LYS A 516 -21.60 0.90 -16.59
CA LYS A 516 -20.86 -0.36 -16.66
C LYS A 516 -21.69 -1.58 -16.29
N LYS A 517 -22.97 -1.38 -16.00
CA LYS A 517 -23.91 -2.45 -15.67
C LYS A 517 -23.91 -3.51 -16.77
N ASP A 518 -23.74 -4.76 -16.37
CA ASP A 518 -23.73 -5.93 -17.26
C ASP A 518 -22.62 -5.88 -18.35
N GLU A 519 -21.61 -5.02 -18.19
CA GLU A 519 -20.46 -4.90 -19.09
C GLU A 519 -19.13 -5.11 -18.34
N PRO A 520 -18.91 -6.29 -17.74
CA PRO A 520 -17.65 -6.56 -17.06
C PRO A 520 -16.51 -6.70 -18.07
N ASP A 521 -15.27 -6.55 -17.61
CA ASP A 521 -14.07 -6.88 -18.39
C ASP A 521 -13.24 -7.96 -17.68
N ASP A 522 -12.06 -8.27 -18.23
CA ASP A 522 -11.19 -9.33 -17.72
C ASP A 522 -10.67 -9.06 -16.29
N TRP A 523 -10.65 -7.80 -15.86
CA TRP A 523 -10.10 -7.35 -14.57
C TRP A 523 -11.15 -6.98 -13.54
N ASP A 524 -12.32 -6.54 -13.97
CA ASP A 524 -13.34 -5.97 -13.09
C ASP A 524 -14.76 -6.35 -13.54
N ASP A 525 -15.60 -6.69 -12.57
CA ASP A 525 -17.03 -6.92 -12.80
C ASP A 525 -17.86 -5.64 -12.60
N TYR A 526 -17.21 -4.56 -12.16
CA TYR A 526 -17.84 -3.27 -11.85
C TYR A 526 -19.03 -3.41 -10.88
N ASN A 527 -18.96 -4.38 -9.97
CA ASN A 527 -20.00 -4.58 -8.97
C ASN A 527 -19.94 -3.47 -7.90
N PHE A 528 -21.10 -2.90 -7.57
CA PHE A 528 -21.27 -1.93 -6.49
C PHE A 528 -22.30 -2.39 -5.42
N THR A 529 -22.76 -3.63 -5.53
CA THR A 529 -23.65 -4.25 -4.54
C THR A 529 -22.81 -4.86 -3.42
N VAL A 530 -23.10 -4.45 -2.19
CA VAL A 530 -22.44 -4.93 -0.98
C VAL A 530 -22.97 -6.30 -0.58
N GLY A 531 -22.10 -7.19 -0.15
CA GLY A 531 -22.46 -8.53 0.35
C GLY A 531 -21.71 -9.65 -0.36
N THR A 532 -22.11 -10.88 -0.08
CA THR A 532 -21.46 -12.10 -0.59
C THR A 532 -22.13 -12.63 -1.85
N LYS A 533 -23.15 -11.97 -2.39
CA LYS A 533 -23.83 -12.37 -3.64
C LYS A 533 -22.93 -12.68 -4.84
N PRO A 534 -21.79 -12.00 -5.08
CA PRO A 534 -20.90 -12.37 -6.20
C PRO A 534 -20.39 -13.82 -6.15
N PHE A 535 -20.56 -14.52 -5.02
CA PHE A 535 -20.20 -15.93 -4.86
C PHE A 535 -21.36 -16.92 -5.11
N ASP A 536 -22.48 -16.49 -5.70
CA ASP A 536 -23.67 -17.33 -5.94
C ASP A 536 -23.39 -18.60 -6.76
N ASP A 537 -22.40 -18.56 -7.66
CA ASP A 537 -22.07 -19.65 -8.59
C ASP A 537 -20.96 -20.59 -8.07
N TYR A 538 -20.51 -20.40 -6.82
CA TYR A 538 -19.47 -21.24 -6.20
C TYR A 538 -20.10 -22.42 -5.46
N PRO A 539 -19.47 -23.61 -5.48
CA PRO A 539 -20.04 -24.78 -4.84
C PRO A 539 -19.99 -24.71 -3.32
N THR A 540 -20.93 -25.36 -2.65
CA THR A 540 -20.75 -25.77 -1.24
C THR A 540 -19.68 -26.85 -1.14
N PHE A 541 -19.09 -27.04 0.05
CA PHE A 541 -18.14 -28.14 0.27
C PHE A 541 -18.73 -29.52 -0.05
N GLU A 542 -20.00 -29.76 0.29
CA GLU A 542 -20.67 -31.02 -0.02
C GLU A 542 -20.89 -31.22 -1.52
N GLU A 543 -21.24 -30.16 -2.28
CA GLU A 543 -21.36 -30.23 -3.74
C GLU A 543 -20.00 -30.46 -4.42
N TRP A 544 -18.95 -29.78 -3.95
CA TRP A 544 -17.58 -29.99 -4.43
C TRP A 544 -17.10 -31.41 -4.16
N LYS A 545 -17.24 -31.88 -2.91
CA LYS A 545 -16.87 -33.24 -2.48
C LYS A 545 -17.59 -34.32 -3.28
N LYS A 546 -18.87 -34.11 -3.61
CA LYS A 546 -19.67 -35.06 -4.40
C LYS A 546 -19.12 -35.27 -5.82
N GLN A 547 -18.34 -34.32 -6.37
CA GLN A 547 -17.67 -34.50 -7.66
C GLN A 547 -16.66 -35.66 -7.65
N PHE A 548 -16.22 -36.10 -6.47
CA PHE A 548 -15.30 -37.22 -6.27
C PHE A 548 -16.01 -38.55 -5.95
N ASP A 549 -17.34 -38.61 -5.94
CA ASP A 549 -18.08 -39.84 -5.71
C ASP A 549 -17.77 -40.88 -6.79
N GLY A 550 -17.42 -42.10 -6.37
CA GLY A 550 -17.03 -43.17 -7.30
C GLY A 550 -15.62 -43.04 -7.88
N TYR A 551 -14.83 -42.08 -7.40
CA TYR A 551 -13.41 -41.97 -7.76
C TYR A 551 -12.65 -43.26 -7.46
N CYS A 552 -11.93 -43.77 -8.46
CA CYS A 552 -11.17 -45.01 -8.39
C CYS A 552 -9.70 -44.84 -8.83
N GLY A 553 -9.13 -43.65 -8.63
CA GLY A 553 -7.75 -43.36 -9.01
C GLY A 553 -7.61 -43.09 -10.50
N ILE A 554 -6.52 -43.59 -11.11
CA ILE A 554 -6.20 -43.44 -12.55
C ILE A 554 -7.25 -44.05 -13.50
N TYR A 555 -8.22 -44.81 -12.98
CA TYR A 555 -9.30 -45.40 -13.76
C TYR A 555 -10.62 -44.62 -13.67
N ALA A 556 -10.65 -43.53 -12.90
CA ALA A 556 -11.79 -42.63 -12.89
C ALA A 556 -11.94 -41.98 -14.27
N PRO A 557 -13.17 -41.71 -14.75
CA PRO A 557 -13.38 -40.92 -15.95
C PRO A 557 -12.74 -39.54 -15.83
N ASP A 558 -12.32 -38.96 -16.96
CA ASP A 558 -11.85 -37.58 -17.02
C ASP A 558 -12.98 -36.61 -16.61
N SER A 559 -12.64 -35.60 -15.82
CA SER A 559 -13.57 -34.54 -15.38
C SER A 559 -12.82 -33.32 -14.86
N ASP A 560 -13.55 -32.20 -14.77
CA ASP A 560 -12.99 -30.87 -14.43
C ASP A 560 -12.86 -30.62 -12.92
N HIS A 561 -13.17 -31.59 -12.06
CA HIS A 561 -13.25 -31.41 -10.60
C HIS A 561 -11.94 -30.96 -9.93
N TYR A 562 -10.79 -31.13 -10.59
CA TYR A 562 -9.49 -30.61 -10.14
C TYR A 562 -9.21 -29.17 -10.56
N TYR A 563 -10.03 -28.56 -11.43
CA TYR A 563 -9.83 -27.24 -12.02
C TYR A 563 -11.06 -26.32 -11.93
N ASN A 564 -12.19 -26.83 -11.45
CA ASN A 564 -13.38 -26.04 -11.13
C ASN A 564 -13.15 -25.11 -9.94
N HIS A 565 -14.04 -24.13 -9.78
CA HIS A 565 -14.07 -23.25 -8.60
C HIS A 565 -14.08 -24.04 -7.29
N LEU A 566 -13.27 -23.57 -6.33
CA LEU A 566 -13.21 -24.14 -4.99
C LEU A 566 -14.44 -23.72 -4.16
N PRO A 567 -14.82 -24.51 -3.14
CA PRO A 567 -15.97 -24.19 -2.33
C PRO A 567 -15.79 -22.90 -1.53
N ILE A 568 -16.90 -22.28 -1.15
CA ILE A 568 -16.89 -21.17 -0.20
C ILE A 568 -17.61 -21.56 1.10
N TRP A 569 -17.37 -20.79 2.17
CA TRP A 569 -18.04 -20.95 3.46
C TRP A 569 -18.58 -19.61 3.92
N SER A 570 -19.85 -19.57 4.33
CA SER A 570 -20.48 -18.36 4.84
C SER A 570 -21.42 -18.74 5.97
N ALA A 571 -21.29 -18.08 7.13
CA ALA A 571 -22.19 -18.26 8.28
C ALA A 571 -22.15 -17.06 9.23
N GLY A 572 -23.26 -16.83 9.93
CA GLY A 572 -23.36 -15.80 10.97
C GLY A 572 -23.28 -14.35 10.48
N ASN A 573 -23.38 -14.09 9.17
CA ASN A 573 -23.29 -12.73 8.63
C ASN A 573 -24.65 -12.00 8.69
N ILE A 574 -24.58 -10.67 8.75
CA ILE A 574 -25.75 -9.79 8.82
C ILE A 574 -25.71 -8.79 7.67
N TYR A 575 -26.86 -8.59 7.02
CA TYR A 575 -27.01 -7.77 5.82
C TYR A 575 -28.04 -6.66 6.05
N PHE A 576 -27.60 -5.42 5.88
CA PHE A 576 -28.42 -4.22 6.04
C PHE A 576 -28.49 -3.39 4.77
N ASN A 577 -29.49 -2.51 4.71
CA ASN A 577 -29.66 -1.51 3.65
C ASN A 577 -29.80 -2.05 2.22
N GLY A 578 -30.06 -3.34 2.05
CA GLY A 578 -30.08 -3.98 0.74
C GLY A 578 -28.75 -4.62 0.33
N ALA A 579 -27.82 -4.82 1.27
CA ALA A 579 -26.73 -5.76 1.06
C ALA A 579 -27.28 -7.18 0.88
N GLU A 580 -26.62 -7.99 0.04
CA GLU A 580 -27.17 -9.28 -0.42
C GLU A 580 -26.24 -10.47 -0.06
N PRO A 581 -26.76 -11.51 0.62
CA PRO A 581 -26.01 -12.74 0.86
C PRO A 581 -25.88 -13.59 -0.41
N CYS A 582 -24.88 -14.47 -0.43
CA CYS A 582 -24.82 -15.58 -1.37
C CYS A 582 -25.96 -16.59 -1.12
N ASN A 583 -26.39 -17.27 -2.18
CA ASN A 583 -27.50 -18.23 -2.14
C ASN A 583 -27.30 -19.39 -1.17
N MET A 584 -26.05 -19.71 -0.83
CA MET A 584 -25.71 -20.84 0.03
C MET A 584 -25.72 -20.54 1.53
N GLU A 585 -25.64 -19.27 1.94
CA GLU A 585 -25.76 -18.90 3.36
C GLU A 585 -27.21 -18.98 3.82
N LYS A 586 -27.62 -20.13 4.37
CA LYS A 586 -29.02 -20.38 4.74
C LYS A 586 -29.45 -19.70 6.03
N ASP A 587 -28.49 -19.30 6.86
CA ASP A 587 -28.67 -18.67 8.17
C ASP A 587 -28.40 -17.16 8.17
N ALA A 588 -28.18 -16.56 6.99
CA ALA A 588 -27.95 -15.12 6.84
C ALA A 588 -29.07 -14.29 7.48
N ILE A 589 -28.69 -13.28 8.27
CA ILE A 589 -29.66 -12.33 8.86
C ILE A 589 -29.81 -11.13 7.93
N ILE A 590 -30.91 -11.08 7.17
CA ILE A 590 -31.25 -9.93 6.32
C ILE A 590 -32.20 -9.01 7.11
N SER A 591 -31.80 -7.76 7.32
CA SER A 591 -32.60 -6.78 8.09
C SER A 591 -33.15 -5.65 7.22
N ASP A 592 -34.39 -5.27 7.48
CA ASP A 592 -35.08 -4.12 6.89
C ASP A 592 -34.70 -2.78 7.55
N LYS A 593 -34.03 -2.83 8.72
CA LYS A 593 -33.59 -1.64 9.45
C LYS A 593 -32.58 -0.85 8.62
N LYS A 594 -32.73 0.47 8.66
CA LYS A 594 -31.83 1.40 7.96
C LYS A 594 -30.66 1.80 8.84
N ILE A 595 -29.46 1.55 8.34
CA ILE A 595 -28.19 1.87 9.01
C ILE A 595 -27.56 3.10 8.38
N GLN A 596 -27.02 3.97 9.22
CA GLN A 596 -26.15 5.07 8.82
C GLN A 596 -24.73 4.78 9.30
N LEU A 597 -23.76 4.97 8.42
CA LEU A 597 -22.34 4.93 8.74
C LEU A 597 -21.76 6.27 8.31
N LYS A 598 -21.01 6.92 9.20
CA LYS A 598 -20.27 8.14 8.89
C LYS A 598 -19.07 8.25 9.81
N LEU A 599 -17.89 8.47 9.24
CA LEU A 599 -16.73 8.87 10.02
C LEU A 599 -16.81 10.36 10.38
N GLU A 600 -16.47 10.69 11.62
CA GLU A 600 -16.37 12.05 12.12
C GLU A 600 -14.99 12.28 12.73
N GLN A 601 -14.18 13.12 12.09
CA GLN A 601 -12.96 13.66 12.71
C GLN A 601 -13.36 14.64 13.82
N ARG A 602 -12.82 14.44 15.02
CA ARG A 602 -12.94 15.33 16.17
C ARG A 602 -11.54 15.66 16.68
N ASP A 603 -11.42 16.65 17.57
CA ASP A 603 -10.12 17.03 18.17
C ASP A 603 -9.44 15.84 18.88
N GLU A 604 -10.23 14.90 19.41
CA GLU A 604 -9.74 13.73 20.14
C GLU A 604 -9.35 12.54 19.25
N GLY A 605 -9.67 12.55 17.96
CA GLY A 605 -9.41 11.46 17.01
C GLY A 605 -10.56 11.17 16.05
N LEU A 606 -10.50 10.01 15.40
CA LEU A 606 -11.51 9.54 14.44
C LEU A 606 -12.61 8.72 15.14
N PHE A 607 -13.87 8.95 14.80
CA PHE A 607 -15.02 8.25 15.42
C PHE A 607 -16.01 7.76 14.37
N LEU A 608 -16.69 6.63 14.63
CA LEU A 608 -17.82 6.17 13.83
C LEU A 608 -19.14 6.69 14.41
N LYS A 609 -19.84 7.53 13.66
CA LYS A 609 -21.23 7.89 13.95
C LYS A 609 -22.18 6.92 13.26
N THR A 610 -22.89 6.14 14.05
CA THR A 610 -23.81 5.12 13.54
C THR A 610 -24.96 4.80 14.48
N ASN A 611 -26.06 4.28 13.92
CA ASN A 611 -27.15 3.64 14.65
C ASN A 611 -27.08 2.09 14.59
N LEU A 612 -25.98 1.51 14.09
CA LEU A 612 -25.81 0.08 13.82
C LEU A 612 -26.22 -0.82 15.01
N PHE A 613 -25.82 -0.46 16.24
CA PHE A 613 -26.05 -1.30 17.41
C PHE A 613 -27.48 -1.32 17.94
N ASN A 614 -28.32 -0.38 17.51
CA ASN A 614 -29.76 -0.48 17.76
C ASN A 614 -30.41 -1.53 16.84
N ALA A 615 -29.70 -1.94 15.79
CA ALA A 615 -30.19 -2.82 14.74
C ALA A 615 -29.62 -4.24 14.83
N VAL A 616 -28.34 -4.39 15.14
CA VAL A 616 -27.63 -5.67 15.23
C VAL A 616 -28.19 -6.53 16.38
N PRO A 617 -28.67 -7.76 16.11
CA PRO A 617 -29.00 -8.72 17.15
C PRO A 617 -27.75 -9.10 17.95
N ALA A 618 -27.84 -9.15 19.27
CA ALA A 618 -26.76 -9.68 20.10
C ALA A 618 -26.67 -11.21 19.95
N LYS A 619 -25.45 -11.77 20.12
CA LYS A 619 -25.23 -13.23 20.21
C LYS A 619 -25.73 -13.98 18.96
N THR A 620 -25.26 -13.54 17.79
CA THR A 620 -25.72 -14.03 16.48
C THR A 620 -25.24 -15.45 16.19
N ASP A 621 -23.97 -15.77 16.47
CA ASP A 621 -23.40 -17.10 16.18
C ASP A 621 -22.29 -17.49 17.18
N GLY A 622 -21.67 -18.65 17.00
CA GLY A 622 -20.57 -19.17 17.80
C GLY A 622 -19.24 -18.40 17.63
N VAL A 623 -18.33 -18.64 18.56
CA VAL A 623 -16.95 -18.15 18.49
C VAL A 623 -16.23 -18.84 17.33
N ILE A 624 -15.63 -18.05 16.44
CA ILE A 624 -14.76 -18.55 15.38
C ILE A 624 -13.36 -18.78 15.96
N SER A 625 -12.68 -19.80 15.47
CA SER A 625 -11.29 -20.12 15.79
C SER A 625 -10.58 -20.75 14.60
N THR A 626 -9.26 -20.88 14.70
CA THR A 626 -8.44 -21.63 13.74
C THR A 626 -9.00 -23.02 13.44
N ASP A 627 -9.56 -23.72 14.42
CA ASP A 627 -10.07 -25.09 14.23
C ASP A 627 -11.47 -25.14 13.59
N THR A 628 -12.20 -24.01 13.56
CA THR A 628 -13.52 -23.92 12.91
C THR A 628 -13.47 -23.42 11.48
N ILE A 629 -12.37 -22.76 11.09
CA ILE A 629 -12.15 -22.30 9.72
C ILE A 629 -11.43 -23.41 8.96
N MET A 630 -11.97 -23.84 7.82
CA MET A 630 -11.26 -24.74 6.92
C MET A 630 -9.95 -24.10 6.47
N MET A 631 -8.83 -24.83 6.55
CA MET A 631 -7.52 -24.35 6.10
C MET A 631 -7.54 -23.86 4.65
N ALA A 632 -6.60 -23.01 4.27
CA ALA A 632 -6.44 -22.62 2.87
C ALA A 632 -6.04 -23.84 2.04
N PHE A 633 -6.68 -24.01 0.89
CA PHE A 633 -6.63 -25.24 0.11
C PHE A 633 -5.22 -25.54 -0.42
N GLU A 634 -4.62 -24.59 -1.14
CA GLU A 634 -3.35 -24.80 -1.84
C GLU A 634 -2.13 -24.93 -0.91
N PRO A 635 -1.90 -24.04 0.07
CA PRO A 635 -0.75 -24.17 0.97
C PRO A 635 -0.94 -25.24 2.06
N GLU A 636 -2.16 -25.81 2.18
CA GLU A 636 -2.55 -26.70 3.29
C GLU A 636 -2.30 -26.09 4.68
N GLU A 637 -2.46 -24.77 4.81
CA GLU A 637 -2.11 -23.99 5.99
C GLU A 637 -3.34 -23.41 6.69
N LYS A 638 -3.34 -23.47 8.02
CA LYS A 638 -4.43 -22.97 8.86
C LYS A 638 -4.36 -21.45 9.00
N TYR A 639 -5.50 -20.83 9.33
CA TYR A 639 -5.55 -19.42 9.70
C TYR A 639 -5.10 -19.26 11.16
N GLU A 640 -3.79 -19.07 11.37
CA GLU A 640 -3.15 -19.06 12.68
C GLU A 640 -2.17 -17.88 12.86
N ASN A 641 -1.59 -17.71 14.04
CA ASN A 641 -0.60 -16.67 14.28
C ASN A 641 0.73 -17.01 13.57
N PRO A 642 1.60 -16.02 13.29
CA PRO A 642 2.92 -16.26 12.66
C PRO A 642 3.88 -17.23 13.40
N ASP A 643 3.55 -17.61 14.64
CA ASP A 643 4.28 -18.60 15.43
C ASP A 643 3.62 -19.99 15.42
N GLY A 644 2.60 -20.21 14.59
CA GLY A 644 1.83 -21.45 14.46
C GLY A 644 0.82 -21.67 15.58
N THR A 645 0.61 -20.70 16.48
CA THR A 645 -0.39 -20.84 17.53
C THR A 645 -1.80 -20.54 17.02
N PRO A 646 -2.82 -21.32 17.43
CA PRO A 646 -4.18 -21.11 16.98
C PRO A 646 -4.75 -19.79 17.50
N ILE A 647 -5.56 -19.14 16.66
CA ILE A 647 -6.32 -17.93 16.96
C ILE A 647 -7.71 -18.32 17.44
N THR A 648 -8.16 -17.70 18.52
CA THR A 648 -9.59 -17.65 18.89
C THR A 648 -10.06 -16.21 18.69
N PHE A 649 -11.07 -15.99 17.85
CA PHE A 649 -11.59 -14.66 17.54
C PHE A 649 -12.54 -14.16 18.64
N ASN A 650 -12.04 -14.09 19.87
CA ASN A 650 -12.80 -13.72 21.07
C ASN A 650 -12.48 -12.30 21.57
N THR A 651 -11.76 -11.52 20.79
CA THR A 651 -11.54 -10.08 21.00
C THR A 651 -12.02 -9.30 19.79
N ASP A 652 -12.38 -8.04 20.00
CA ASP A 652 -12.91 -7.16 18.97
C ASP A 652 -11.87 -6.11 18.51
N PHE A 653 -12.32 -5.09 17.76
CA PHE A 653 -11.51 -3.97 17.27
C PHE A 653 -10.68 -3.29 18.36
N PHE A 654 -11.23 -3.13 19.57
CA PHE A 654 -10.59 -2.46 20.70
C PHE A 654 -9.88 -3.42 21.65
N GLY A 655 -9.89 -4.73 21.36
CA GLY A 655 -9.37 -5.75 22.26
C GLY A 655 -10.36 -6.12 23.38
N THR A 656 -11.61 -5.67 23.33
CA THR A 656 -12.64 -6.09 24.28
C THR A 656 -12.99 -7.56 24.05
N HIS A 657 -13.07 -8.31 25.15
CA HIS A 657 -13.48 -9.71 25.11
C HIS A 657 -14.96 -9.85 24.69
N ARG A 658 -15.21 -10.74 23.72
CA ARG A 658 -16.54 -11.14 23.27
C ARG A 658 -17.15 -12.15 24.25
N GLU A 659 -17.94 -11.65 25.20
CA GLU A 659 -18.50 -12.46 26.30
C GLU A 659 -19.60 -13.45 25.86
N GLY A 660 -19.43 -14.73 26.21
CA GLY A 660 -20.47 -15.76 26.13
C GLY A 660 -20.21 -16.88 25.12
N ILE A 661 -21.14 -17.84 25.05
CA ILE A 661 -21.07 -19.00 24.12
C ILE A 661 -21.38 -18.57 22.67
N LYS A 662 -22.17 -17.51 22.52
CA LYS A 662 -22.47 -16.87 21.24
C LYS A 662 -21.95 -15.44 21.26
N VAL A 663 -21.37 -15.00 20.15
CA VAL A 663 -20.78 -13.67 19.95
C VAL A 663 -21.63 -12.84 18.98
N THR A 664 -21.47 -11.53 19.05
CA THR A 664 -22.11 -10.60 18.12
C THR A 664 -21.25 -10.47 16.85
N ALA A 665 -21.88 -10.49 15.68
CA ALA A 665 -21.23 -10.22 14.40
C ALA A 665 -20.65 -8.79 14.35
N GLY A 666 -19.69 -8.61 13.45
CA GLY A 666 -19.00 -7.35 13.22
C GLY A 666 -17.85 -7.06 14.18
N PRO A 667 -17.19 -5.90 14.00
CA PRO A 667 -15.87 -5.65 14.57
C PRO A 667 -15.91 -5.22 16.04
N PHE A 668 -17.09 -5.07 16.64
CA PHE A 668 -17.24 -4.59 18.01
C PHE A 668 -18.01 -5.61 18.86
N ALA A 669 -17.60 -5.79 20.11
CA ALA A 669 -18.26 -6.70 21.04
C ALA A 669 -19.54 -6.09 21.65
N LYS A 670 -19.54 -4.77 21.88
CA LYS A 670 -20.57 -4.01 22.61
C LYS A 670 -20.98 -2.76 21.86
N GLY A 671 -22.25 -2.37 21.98
CA GLY A 671 -22.78 -1.27 21.18
C GLY A 671 -22.32 0.14 21.53
N ASN A 672 -21.86 0.37 22.76
CA ASN A 672 -21.25 1.62 23.15
C ASN A 672 -19.86 1.82 22.53
N GLU A 673 -19.19 0.76 22.09
CA GLU A 673 -17.83 0.83 21.53
C GLU A 673 -17.79 1.55 20.18
N ALA A 674 -18.88 1.52 19.41
CA ALA A 674 -19.04 2.28 18.16
C ALA A 674 -18.70 3.77 18.29
N SER A 675 -18.97 4.32 19.49
CA SER A 675 -18.78 5.74 19.80
C SER A 675 -17.41 6.03 20.39
N SER A 676 -16.53 5.02 20.49
CA SER A 676 -15.15 5.17 20.95
C SER A 676 -14.26 5.69 19.82
N ARG A 677 -13.11 6.24 20.19
CA ARG A 677 -12.08 6.69 19.26
C ARG A 677 -11.52 5.47 18.52
N LEU A 678 -11.65 5.45 17.20
CA LEU A 678 -11.14 4.40 16.32
C LEU A 678 -9.64 4.50 16.07
N PHE A 679 -9.17 5.74 15.87
CA PHE A 679 -7.80 6.07 15.48
C PHE A 679 -7.41 7.42 16.08
#